data_AF-A0A0P1LJ20-F1
#
_entry.id   AF-A0A0P1LJ20-F1
#
_cell.length_a   1.000
_cell.length_b   1.000
_cell.length_c   1.000
_cell.angle_alpha   90.00
_cell.angle_beta   90.00
_cell.angle_gamma   90.00
#
_symmetry.space_group_name_H-M   'P 1'
#
loop_
_entity.id
_entity.type
_entity.pdbx_description
1 polymer ?
#
loop_
_entity_poly.entity_id
_entity_poly.type
_entity_poly.pdbx_seq_one_letter_code
_entity_poly.pdbx_strand_id
1 'polypeptide(L)'
;MKLRVTTLMIFLLILALPLSAQKAYIKIKGMSPHELEGMGIANLDSISSSLSVVGTGTVVWLVGYDVSGDTTFKPATSYEWSIVSKPTNSNAALSSTSAQLVSFTPDVAGTYQVKLVVNGADDTTITIIAANYTGVDWKDIGSQTLNCATCHKNATPDVYSKWSSSRHATMFERGMNGQVASYWGPNCWRCHTTGYNTMANNGGFDDVAAQLGFDWNQWKPPRAGLFDSLLTTDKKGLSLLATIGCENCHGPKNPSHFGAGTQPKTMNPEVCAQCHNEPWRHNRYVQWEYSGHAESVWSNSFRNTAAGAQPIQNYDLNTCVRCHDGAGFVSFVKNEPFDNRASSGYSRITHTKIVCQTCHDPHSMELREAPTSADTLANGFDYSQINLGKGKLCVNCHKFRRNALTYVTTNLSSIWGPHYAGAGDVYLGQNGYSWGETLPSSVGHRLVENACVGCHMSATPDTGHVARDKLGMHTWKMKYIAPDGQEYDNITGCVKCHTGITKFDDIIASYDYDMDGTVEPFMKEVDGLIEKLAMALPPKGQPTVDWQQIRIDPDSVRLKQAYWNYRYVVGDGSRGVHNPKYVVRLLQLSIGKITGVEFPTYDVPIKFELYQNYPNPFNPTTKIAFALPKDAKVKLEVFNALGERVSVLVDGYLRAGVHTVDFNASGFASGVYFYRLTADDFVATKKMVLLK
;
A
#
# COMPACT_ATOMS: atom_id res chain seq x y z
N MET A 1 76.62 34.27 19.60
CA MET A 1 76.11 35.00 18.42
C MET A 1 75.24 34.04 17.60
N LYS A 2 74.08 34.47 17.08
CA LYS A 2 73.13 33.55 16.41
C LYS A 2 73.61 33.17 15.01
N LEU A 3 73.74 31.87 14.71
CA LEU A 3 73.54 31.33 13.37
C LEU A 3 72.44 30.27 13.44
N ARG A 4 71.33 30.50 12.74
CA ARG A 4 70.33 29.47 12.43
C ARG A 4 70.65 28.96 11.03
N VAL A 5 71.03 27.70 10.92
CA VAL A 5 71.07 27.00 9.63
C VAL A 5 69.67 26.41 9.41
N THR A 6 69.04 26.78 8.30
CA THR A 6 67.73 26.27 7.89
C THR A 6 67.87 24.84 7.35
N THR A 7 67.42 23.86 8.12
CA THR A 7 67.32 22.47 7.64
C THR A 7 66.04 22.33 6.82
N LEU A 8 66.18 21.90 5.56
CA LEU A 8 65.08 21.70 4.62
C LEU A 8 64.28 20.44 5.04
N MET A 9 63.09 20.64 5.60
CA MET A 9 62.23 19.53 6.02
C MET A 9 61.31 19.13 4.86
N ILE A 10 61.60 17.98 4.23
CA ILE A 10 60.78 17.42 3.14
C ILE A 10 59.45 16.97 3.73
N PHE A 11 58.38 17.70 3.44
CA PHE A 11 57.01 17.23 3.70
C PHE A 11 56.68 16.11 2.70
N LEU A 12 56.67 14.87 3.18
CA LEU A 12 56.09 13.77 2.43
C LEU A 12 54.58 14.01 2.35
N LEU A 13 54.10 14.42 1.17
CA LEU A 13 52.68 14.59 0.92
C LEU A 13 52.04 13.19 0.85
N ILE A 14 51.54 12.69 1.98
CA ILE A 14 50.71 11.48 1.99
C ILE A 14 49.44 11.85 1.21
N LEU A 15 49.35 11.39 -0.05
CA LEU A 15 48.07 11.35 -0.73
C LEU A 15 47.14 10.50 0.12
N ALA A 16 46.10 11.13 0.67
CA ALA A 16 44.98 10.41 1.22
C ALA A 16 44.34 9.62 0.05
N LEU A 17 44.64 8.32 -0.01
CA LEU A 17 43.91 7.41 -0.88
C LEU A 17 42.42 7.56 -0.53
N PRO A 18 41.53 7.77 -1.52
CA PRO A 18 40.11 7.77 -1.24
C PRO A 18 39.75 6.42 -0.61
N LEU A 19 38.93 6.43 0.45
CA LEU A 19 38.38 5.19 1.00
C LEU A 19 37.79 4.40 -0.16
N SER A 20 38.20 3.13 -0.31
CA SER A 20 37.56 2.25 -1.29
C SER A 20 36.07 2.24 -0.99
N ALA A 21 35.25 2.55 -2.00
CA ALA A 21 33.82 2.31 -1.90
C ALA A 21 33.59 0.86 -1.46
N GLN A 22 32.56 0.63 -0.65
CA GLN A 22 32.17 -0.74 -0.30
C GLN A 22 31.80 -1.48 -1.58
N LYS A 23 32.41 -2.65 -1.79
CA LYS A 23 32.20 -3.50 -2.97
C LYS A 23 31.63 -4.89 -2.63
N ALA A 24 31.76 -5.33 -1.37
CA ALA A 24 31.09 -6.51 -0.84
C ALA A 24 29.94 -6.10 0.09
N TYR A 25 28.81 -6.78 0.02
CA TYR A 25 27.66 -6.55 0.91
C TYR A 25 27.06 -7.87 1.39
N ILE A 26 26.71 -7.94 2.68
CA ILE A 26 25.97 -9.06 3.27
C ILE A 26 24.56 -8.57 3.61
N LYS A 27 23.53 -9.19 3.01
CA LYS A 27 22.14 -9.01 3.43
C LYS A 27 21.75 -10.15 4.37
N ILE A 28 21.16 -9.84 5.53
CA ILE A 28 20.41 -10.84 6.31
C ILE A 28 19.12 -11.13 5.58
N LYS A 29 18.98 -12.36 5.09
CA LYS A 29 17.80 -12.82 4.37
C LYS A 29 16.83 -13.45 5.36
N GLY A 30 15.65 -12.84 5.50
CA GLY A 30 14.53 -13.53 6.12
C GLY A 30 13.95 -14.56 5.14
N MET A 31 13.58 -15.72 5.66
CA MET A 31 13.08 -16.87 4.91
C MET A 31 11.66 -17.19 5.39
N SER A 32 10.68 -16.93 4.54
CA SER A 32 9.27 -17.19 4.82
C SER A 32 8.88 -18.67 4.56
N PRO A 33 7.71 -19.15 5.05
CA PRO A 33 7.27 -20.53 4.82
C PRO A 33 7.30 -20.94 3.34
N HIS A 34 6.79 -20.06 2.46
CA HIS A 34 6.70 -20.29 1.03
C HIS A 34 8.09 -20.39 0.35
N GLU A 35 9.05 -19.58 0.78
CA GLU A 35 10.41 -19.61 0.22
C GLU A 35 11.16 -20.89 0.63
N LEU A 36 10.96 -21.36 1.86
CA LEU A 36 11.51 -22.63 2.34
C LEU A 36 10.90 -23.82 1.59
N GLU A 37 9.58 -23.82 1.40
CA GLU A 37 8.86 -24.81 0.57
C GLU A 37 9.43 -24.86 -0.86
N GLY A 38 9.65 -23.69 -1.48
CA GLY A 38 10.28 -23.57 -2.80
C GLY A 38 11.73 -24.08 -2.87
N MET A 39 12.44 -24.15 -1.73
CA MET A 39 13.77 -24.75 -1.61
C MET A 39 13.73 -26.25 -1.26
N GLY A 40 12.55 -26.86 -1.15
CA GLY A 40 12.38 -28.24 -0.68
C GLY A 40 12.59 -28.42 0.83
N ILE A 41 12.68 -27.32 1.58
CA ILE A 41 12.80 -27.32 3.05
C ILE A 41 11.40 -27.37 3.63
N ALA A 42 10.86 -28.58 3.79
CA ALA A 42 9.55 -28.82 4.41
C ALA A 42 9.50 -28.45 5.91
N ASN A 43 10.66 -28.26 6.53
CA ASN A 43 10.75 -27.84 7.91
C ASN A 43 10.46 -26.34 8.03
N LEU A 44 9.41 -26.02 8.78
CA LEU A 44 9.28 -24.71 9.40
C LEU A 44 10.35 -24.60 10.53
N ASP A 45 10.34 -23.54 11.34
CA ASP A 45 11.39 -23.28 12.38
C ASP A 45 12.82 -23.08 11.85
N SER A 46 13.05 -23.41 10.57
CA SER A 46 14.07 -22.86 9.70
C SER A 46 13.66 -21.50 9.10
N ILE A 47 12.46 -21.01 9.47
CA ILE A 47 12.01 -19.63 9.20
C ILE A 47 12.96 -18.68 9.92
N SER A 48 13.59 -17.79 9.14
CA SER A 48 14.40 -16.71 9.69
C SER A 48 13.68 -15.37 9.56
N SER A 49 13.79 -14.56 10.60
CA SER A 49 13.65 -13.12 10.43
C SER A 49 14.84 -12.54 9.66
N SER A 50 14.70 -11.34 9.13
CA SER A 50 15.81 -10.56 8.57
C SER A 50 16.47 -9.65 9.63
N LEU A 51 16.55 -10.10 10.89
CA LEU A 51 17.05 -9.32 12.02
C LEU A 51 18.50 -9.67 12.34
N SER A 52 19.26 -8.69 12.83
CA SER A 52 20.62 -8.90 13.36
C SER A 52 20.66 -9.41 14.80
N VAL A 53 19.51 -9.44 15.49
CA VAL A 53 19.34 -10.03 16.81
C VAL A 53 18.32 -11.16 16.70
N VAL A 54 18.69 -12.37 17.07
CA VAL A 54 17.90 -13.60 16.85
C VAL A 54 17.87 -14.50 18.08
N GLY A 55 16.90 -15.41 18.13
CA GLY A 55 16.86 -16.47 19.15
C GLY A 55 18.10 -17.35 19.11
N THR A 56 18.68 -17.67 20.27
CA THR A 56 19.73 -18.69 20.40
C THR A 56 19.25 -20.01 19.81
N GLY A 57 19.99 -20.60 18.87
CA GLY A 57 19.57 -21.80 18.14
C GLY A 57 18.66 -21.57 16.93
N THR A 58 18.20 -20.35 16.65
CA THR A 58 17.41 -20.03 15.45
C THR A 58 18.33 -19.77 14.25
N VAL A 59 18.08 -20.44 13.11
CA VAL A 59 18.91 -20.31 11.90
C VAL A 59 18.91 -18.89 11.33
N VAL A 60 20.07 -18.45 10.87
CA VAL A 60 20.27 -17.18 10.17
C VAL A 60 20.73 -17.45 8.74
N TRP A 61 20.09 -16.82 7.77
CA TRP A 61 20.45 -16.88 6.36
C TRP A 61 21.09 -15.56 5.91
N LEU A 62 22.22 -15.65 5.20
CA LEU A 62 23.01 -14.53 4.72
C LEU A 62 23.19 -14.65 3.21
N VAL A 63 23.00 -13.54 2.50
CA VAL A 63 23.24 -13.45 1.05
C VAL A 63 24.36 -12.47 0.76
N GLY A 64 25.36 -12.93 0.02
CA GLY A 64 26.47 -12.13 -0.47
C GLY A 64 26.15 -11.44 -1.79
N TYR A 65 26.57 -10.19 -1.93
CA TYR A 65 26.49 -9.43 -3.17
C TYR A 65 27.78 -8.69 -3.45
N ASP A 66 28.13 -8.62 -4.73
CA ASP A 66 29.02 -7.58 -5.25
C ASP A 66 28.16 -6.31 -5.43
N VAL A 67 28.64 -5.19 -4.90
CA VAL A 67 28.00 -3.87 -4.95
C VAL A 67 28.93 -2.81 -5.56
N SER A 68 30.03 -3.24 -6.19
CA SER A 68 30.98 -2.35 -6.87
C SER A 68 30.29 -1.42 -7.88
N GLY A 69 30.61 -0.14 -7.77
CA GLY A 69 30.02 0.94 -8.57
C GLY A 69 28.69 1.50 -8.04
N ASP A 70 28.11 0.97 -6.95
CA ASP A 70 26.84 1.45 -6.37
C ASP A 70 25.68 1.46 -7.38
N THR A 71 25.66 0.45 -8.27
CA THR A 71 24.69 0.36 -9.37
C THR A 71 23.49 -0.53 -9.06
N THR A 72 23.71 -1.71 -8.48
CA THR A 72 22.68 -2.72 -8.12
C THR A 72 23.25 -3.72 -7.09
N PHE A 73 22.41 -4.53 -6.46
CA PHE A 73 22.84 -5.82 -5.91
C PHE A 73 23.02 -6.81 -7.06
N LYS A 74 24.23 -7.36 -7.22
CA LYS A 74 24.54 -8.37 -8.26
C LYS A 74 25.30 -9.57 -7.66
N PRO A 75 25.21 -10.77 -8.27
CA PRO A 75 26.08 -11.89 -7.91
C PRO A 75 27.56 -11.53 -8.10
N ALA A 76 28.42 -12.05 -7.23
CA ALA A 76 29.87 -12.01 -7.36
C ALA A 76 30.39 -13.19 -8.19
N THR A 77 31.64 -13.11 -8.65
CA THR A 77 32.32 -14.21 -9.37
C THR A 77 32.90 -15.27 -8.43
N SER A 78 33.20 -14.89 -7.19
CA SER A 78 33.59 -15.79 -6.10
C SER A 78 33.08 -15.30 -4.75
N TYR A 79 32.93 -16.21 -3.80
CA TYR A 79 32.55 -15.95 -2.41
C TYR A 79 33.50 -16.70 -1.49
N GLU A 80 33.93 -16.06 -0.41
CA GLU A 80 34.70 -16.66 0.68
C GLU A 80 34.11 -16.19 2.02
N TRP A 81 33.39 -17.09 2.69
CA TRP A 81 32.76 -16.81 3.98
C TRP A 81 33.57 -17.38 5.14
N SER A 82 33.61 -16.65 6.26
CA SER A 82 34.21 -17.12 7.52
C SER A 82 33.51 -16.54 8.74
N ILE A 83 33.48 -17.28 9.84
CA ILE A 83 33.10 -16.76 11.16
C ILE A 83 34.38 -16.26 11.83
N VAL A 84 34.52 -14.94 11.97
CA VAL A 84 35.72 -14.28 12.50
C VAL A 84 35.76 -14.33 14.03
N SER A 85 34.59 -14.21 14.66
CA SER A 85 34.42 -14.38 16.10
C SER A 85 33.06 -14.99 16.42
N LYS A 86 33.01 -15.80 17.47
CA LYS A 86 31.81 -16.42 18.05
C LYS A 86 32.01 -16.63 19.56
N PRO A 87 30.94 -16.82 20.36
CA PRO A 87 31.04 -17.04 21.79
C PRO A 87 31.86 -18.30 22.15
N THR A 88 32.46 -18.30 23.34
CA THR A 88 33.13 -19.48 23.90
C THR A 88 32.17 -20.66 23.94
N ASN A 89 32.66 -21.86 23.58
CA ASN A 89 31.90 -23.11 23.46
C ASN A 89 30.86 -23.17 22.32
N SER A 90 30.75 -22.15 21.47
CA SER A 90 29.91 -22.20 20.27
C SER A 90 30.49 -23.15 19.20
N ASN A 91 29.70 -24.11 18.75
CA ASN A 91 30.00 -25.02 17.64
C ASN A 91 29.47 -24.52 16.30
N ALA A 92 28.80 -23.36 16.27
CA ALA A 92 28.28 -22.73 15.05
C ALA A 92 29.27 -22.75 13.88
N ALA A 93 28.77 -23.18 12.73
CA ALA A 93 29.50 -23.30 11.46
C ALA A 93 28.58 -22.87 10.30
N LEU A 94 29.18 -22.40 9.21
CA LEU A 94 28.47 -22.03 7.99
C LEU A 94 28.13 -23.27 7.16
N SER A 95 26.94 -23.31 6.54
CA SER A 95 26.50 -24.39 5.65
C SER A 95 27.27 -24.46 4.33
N SER A 96 27.93 -23.38 3.93
CA SER A 96 28.92 -23.32 2.86
C SER A 96 29.87 -22.15 3.07
N THR A 97 31.10 -22.25 2.55
CA THR A 97 32.07 -21.15 2.52
C THR A 97 32.15 -20.43 1.17
N SER A 98 31.50 -20.97 0.12
CA SER A 98 31.66 -20.50 -1.27
C SER A 98 30.35 -20.26 -2.04
N ALA A 99 29.19 -20.49 -1.40
CA ALA A 99 27.89 -20.20 -1.99
C ALA A 99 27.48 -18.72 -1.83
N GLN A 100 26.61 -18.23 -2.71
CA GLN A 100 26.03 -16.88 -2.59
C GLN A 100 25.10 -16.75 -1.37
N LEU A 101 24.23 -17.75 -1.18
CA LEU A 101 23.36 -17.90 -0.02
C LEU A 101 24.02 -18.91 0.93
N VAL A 102 24.25 -18.50 2.16
CA VAL A 102 24.77 -19.35 3.24
C VAL A 102 23.86 -19.22 4.46
N SER A 103 23.98 -20.17 5.37
CA SER A 103 23.28 -20.17 6.65
C SER A 103 24.17 -20.66 7.77
N PHE A 104 23.86 -20.26 9.00
CA PHE A 104 24.43 -20.83 10.21
C PHE A 104 23.43 -20.73 11.35
N THR A 105 23.63 -21.55 12.38
CA THR A 105 22.83 -21.49 13.61
C THR A 105 23.74 -21.02 14.75
N PRO A 106 23.49 -19.83 15.34
CA PRO A 106 24.21 -19.37 16.51
C PRO A 106 23.70 -20.12 17.76
N ASP A 107 24.43 -21.15 18.14
CA ASP A 107 24.05 -22.16 19.15
C ASP A 107 24.25 -21.72 20.61
N VAL A 108 25.03 -20.67 20.85
CA VAL A 108 25.28 -20.07 22.17
C VAL A 108 24.93 -18.59 22.15
N ALA A 109 24.28 -18.09 23.21
CA ALA A 109 23.96 -16.66 23.34
C ALA A 109 25.24 -15.80 23.35
N GLY A 110 25.22 -14.69 22.61
CA GLY A 110 26.35 -13.77 22.45
C GLY A 110 26.53 -13.28 21.02
N THR A 111 27.68 -12.67 20.75
CA THR A 111 27.99 -11.99 19.49
C THR A 111 28.77 -12.88 18.53
N TYR A 112 28.34 -12.89 17.27
CA TYR A 112 28.96 -13.56 16.13
C TYR A 112 29.33 -12.52 15.09
N GLN A 113 30.54 -12.61 14.53
CA GLN A 113 30.95 -11.80 13.38
C GLN A 113 31.21 -12.70 12.19
N VAL A 114 30.45 -12.49 11.11
CA VAL A 114 30.58 -13.25 9.87
C VAL A 114 31.16 -12.33 8.80
N LYS A 115 32.31 -12.73 8.24
CA LYS A 115 33.00 -12.04 7.15
C LYS A 115 32.67 -12.69 5.82
N LEU A 116 32.53 -11.85 4.80
CA LEU A 116 32.47 -12.21 3.40
C LEU A 116 33.61 -11.51 2.67
N VAL A 117 34.33 -12.25 1.82
CA VAL A 117 35.12 -11.68 0.71
C VAL A 117 34.43 -12.08 -0.60
N VAL A 118 34.32 -11.14 -1.53
CA VAL A 118 33.86 -11.39 -2.91
C VAL A 118 34.97 -11.05 -3.90
N ASN A 119 34.93 -11.70 -5.06
CA ASN A 119 35.85 -11.46 -6.18
C ASN A 119 37.35 -11.56 -5.78
N GLY A 120 37.66 -12.31 -4.69
CA GLY A 120 39.01 -12.56 -4.17
C GLY A 120 39.70 -11.41 -3.40
N ALA A 121 39.06 -10.25 -3.24
CA ALA A 121 39.71 -9.10 -2.57
C ALA A 121 38.77 -8.12 -1.87
N ASP A 122 37.51 -8.02 -2.29
CA ASP A 122 36.57 -7.04 -1.76
C ASP A 122 35.86 -7.64 -0.54
N ASP A 123 36.04 -7.07 0.66
CA ASP A 123 35.50 -7.66 1.89
C ASP A 123 34.48 -6.81 2.65
N THR A 124 33.74 -7.48 3.53
CA THR A 124 32.80 -6.86 4.47
C THR A 124 32.54 -7.82 5.64
N THR A 125 31.99 -7.32 6.76
CA THR A 125 31.66 -8.13 7.94
C THR A 125 30.32 -7.69 8.51
N ILE A 126 29.51 -8.66 8.93
CA ILE A 126 28.22 -8.44 9.60
C ILE A 126 28.28 -8.99 11.02
N THR A 127 27.59 -8.31 11.95
CA THR A 127 27.42 -8.74 13.34
C THR A 127 26.02 -9.32 13.52
N ILE A 128 25.96 -10.52 14.09
CA ILE A 128 24.73 -11.19 14.53
C ILE A 128 24.81 -11.40 16.05
N ILE A 129 23.73 -11.14 16.78
CA ILE A 129 23.63 -11.36 18.22
C ILE A 129 22.58 -12.44 18.47
N ALA A 130 22.96 -13.53 19.11
CA ALA A 130 22.02 -14.51 19.63
C ALA A 130 21.68 -14.22 21.08
N ALA A 131 20.41 -14.28 21.42
CA ALA A 131 19.93 -14.11 22.79
C ALA A 131 18.62 -14.87 23.03
N ASN A 132 18.20 -14.90 24.30
CA ASN A 132 16.97 -15.55 24.70
C ASN A 132 15.83 -14.54 24.88
N TYR A 133 14.61 -14.97 24.55
CA TYR A 133 13.39 -14.18 24.71
C TYR A 133 13.05 -13.97 26.18
N THR A 134 12.36 -12.87 26.48
CA THR A 134 11.88 -12.53 27.83
C THR A 134 10.41 -12.12 27.88
N GLY A 135 9.81 -11.84 26.73
CA GLY A 135 8.41 -11.45 26.61
C GLY A 135 8.11 -10.06 27.17
N VAL A 136 6.83 -9.84 27.48
CA VAL A 136 6.30 -8.56 27.94
C VAL A 136 5.31 -8.80 29.07
N ASP A 137 5.47 -8.14 30.23
CA ASP A 137 4.46 -8.18 31.30
C ASP A 137 3.27 -7.27 30.97
N TRP A 138 2.44 -7.73 30.01
CA TRP A 138 1.33 -6.98 29.44
C TRP A 138 0.00 -7.15 30.19
N LYS A 139 -0.05 -8.08 31.14
CA LYS A 139 -1.20 -8.34 32.04
C LYS A 139 -0.91 -8.00 33.50
N ASP A 140 0.22 -7.35 33.78
CA ASP A 140 0.66 -6.94 35.11
C ASP A 140 0.64 -8.10 36.14
N ILE A 141 1.19 -9.25 35.75
CA ILE A 141 1.21 -10.49 36.58
C ILE A 141 2.20 -10.42 37.75
N GLY A 142 2.88 -9.28 37.91
CA GLY A 142 3.89 -9.01 38.93
C GLY A 142 5.24 -9.66 38.63
N SER A 143 5.63 -9.72 37.34
CA SER A 143 6.87 -10.37 36.93
C SER A 143 8.10 -9.64 37.50
N GLN A 144 8.92 -10.38 38.24
CA GLN A 144 10.23 -9.90 38.71
C GLN A 144 11.32 -10.03 37.62
N THR A 145 11.01 -10.66 36.49
CA THR A 145 11.93 -10.83 35.37
C THR A 145 11.95 -9.57 34.51
N LEU A 146 13.15 -8.99 34.33
CA LEU A 146 13.39 -7.85 33.44
C LEU A 146 12.94 -8.17 32.01
N ASN A 147 11.91 -7.47 31.55
CA ASN A 147 11.20 -7.68 30.29
C ASN A 147 10.89 -6.34 29.60
N CYS A 148 10.26 -6.34 28.41
CA CYS A 148 10.04 -5.09 27.67
C CYS A 148 9.19 -4.05 28.44
N ALA A 149 8.16 -4.50 29.17
CA ALA A 149 7.28 -3.60 29.93
C ALA A 149 8.03 -2.89 31.07
N THR A 150 9.03 -3.53 31.68
CA THR A 150 9.84 -2.97 32.78
C THR A 150 10.44 -1.61 32.46
N CYS A 151 10.83 -1.38 31.20
CA CYS A 151 11.41 -0.10 30.76
C CYS A 151 10.47 0.70 29.86
N HIS A 152 9.67 0.04 29.00
CA HIS A 152 8.90 0.74 27.97
C HIS A 152 7.47 1.12 28.36
N LYS A 153 6.92 0.59 29.46
CA LYS A 153 5.51 0.84 29.85
C LYS A 153 5.17 2.32 30.05
N ASN A 154 6.14 3.12 30.49
CA ASN A 154 6.00 4.57 30.72
C ASN A 154 7.01 5.38 29.88
N ALA A 155 7.55 4.82 28.80
CA ALA A 155 8.56 5.49 27.98
C ALA A 155 7.94 6.43 26.94
N THR A 156 8.67 7.48 26.58
CA THR A 156 8.32 8.41 25.49
C THR A 156 9.21 8.13 24.27
N PRO A 157 8.65 7.99 23.05
CA PRO A 157 7.22 8.00 22.73
C PRO A 157 6.48 6.76 23.27
N ASP A 158 5.22 6.93 23.64
CA ASP A 158 4.36 5.82 24.08
C ASP A 158 4.08 4.86 22.91
N VAL A 159 4.88 3.79 22.90
CA VAL A 159 4.78 2.65 21.98
C VAL A 159 4.13 1.47 22.68
N TYR A 160 4.36 1.31 23.99
CA TYR A 160 3.87 0.17 24.77
C TYR A 160 2.34 0.14 24.84
N SER A 161 1.68 1.25 25.18
CA SER A 161 0.22 1.27 25.40
C SER A 161 -0.56 1.10 24.09
N LYS A 162 0.06 1.55 22.99
CA LYS A 162 -0.41 1.25 21.63
C LYS A 162 -0.28 -0.24 21.34
N TRP A 163 0.90 -0.83 21.59
CA TRP A 163 1.13 -2.24 21.29
C TRP A 163 0.25 -3.17 22.13
N SER A 164 0.08 -2.89 23.42
CA SER A 164 -0.72 -3.73 24.34
C SER A 164 -2.21 -3.76 23.99
N SER A 165 -2.72 -2.73 23.31
CA SER A 165 -4.10 -2.67 22.77
C SER A 165 -4.23 -3.19 21.33
N SER A 166 -3.11 -3.53 20.67
CA SER A 166 -3.09 -4.04 19.28
C SER A 166 -3.52 -5.52 19.17
N ARG A 167 -3.81 -5.99 17.95
CA ARG A 167 -3.94 -7.43 17.67
C ARG A 167 -2.64 -8.19 17.89
N HIS A 168 -1.47 -7.58 17.80
CA HIS A 168 -0.21 -8.31 18.05
C HIS A 168 -0.12 -8.75 19.52
N ALA A 169 -0.44 -7.86 20.46
CA ALA A 169 -0.60 -8.25 21.86
C ALA A 169 -1.78 -9.22 22.07
N THR A 170 -2.97 -8.85 21.58
CA THR A 170 -4.22 -9.53 21.99
C THR A 170 -4.60 -10.79 21.21
N MET A 171 -3.98 -11.11 20.07
CA MET A 171 -4.45 -12.22 19.21
C MET A 171 -4.49 -13.57 19.94
N PHE A 172 -3.49 -13.86 20.77
CA PHE A 172 -3.40 -15.14 21.48
C PHE A 172 -4.49 -15.30 22.54
N GLU A 173 -4.70 -14.28 23.38
CA GLU A 173 -5.81 -14.21 24.34
C GLU A 173 -7.16 -14.37 23.64
N ARG A 174 -7.40 -13.59 22.58
CA ARG A 174 -8.63 -13.67 21.79
C ARG A 174 -8.81 -15.05 21.17
N GLY A 175 -7.73 -15.65 20.70
CA GLY A 175 -7.71 -16.99 20.14
C GLY A 175 -8.11 -18.05 21.16
N MET A 176 -7.48 -18.07 22.34
CA MET A 176 -7.84 -18.96 23.46
C MET A 176 -9.28 -18.74 23.93
N ASN A 177 -9.73 -17.49 23.95
CA ASN A 177 -11.08 -17.12 24.38
C ASN A 177 -12.17 -17.41 23.33
N GLY A 178 -11.82 -18.00 22.17
CA GLY A 178 -12.78 -18.37 21.11
C GLY A 178 -13.25 -17.22 20.21
N GLN A 179 -12.54 -16.09 20.22
CA GLN A 179 -12.92 -14.83 19.56
C GLN A 179 -12.22 -14.56 18.21
N VAL A 180 -11.62 -15.60 17.61
CA VAL A 180 -10.85 -15.51 16.35
C VAL A 180 -11.40 -16.47 15.30
N ALA A 181 -11.27 -17.78 15.53
CA ALA A 181 -11.76 -18.80 14.61
C ALA A 181 -12.02 -20.13 15.36
N SER A 182 -12.95 -20.94 14.87
CA SER A 182 -13.28 -22.26 15.42
C SER A 182 -12.12 -23.28 15.32
N TYR A 183 -11.18 -23.06 14.40
CA TYR A 183 -9.99 -23.89 14.21
C TYR A 183 -8.76 -23.43 15.01
N TRP A 184 -8.89 -22.42 15.88
CA TRP A 184 -7.75 -21.92 16.66
C TRP A 184 -7.20 -23.00 17.60
N GLY A 185 -5.89 -23.23 17.56
CA GLY A 185 -5.20 -24.26 18.33
C GLY A 185 -3.68 -24.21 18.17
N PRO A 186 -2.94 -25.24 18.63
CA PRO A 186 -1.47 -25.26 18.68
C PRO A 186 -0.76 -24.83 17.40
N ASN A 187 -1.26 -25.24 16.23
CA ASN A 187 -0.69 -24.87 14.92
C ASN A 187 -0.65 -23.35 14.69
N CYS A 188 -1.55 -22.59 15.35
CA CYS A 188 -1.59 -21.13 15.29
C CYS A 188 -0.54 -20.47 16.20
N TRP A 189 -0.10 -21.12 17.28
CA TRP A 189 0.68 -20.48 18.34
C TRP A 189 2.07 -20.09 17.86
N ARG A 190 2.63 -20.86 16.93
CA ARG A 190 3.89 -20.57 16.22
C ARG A 190 3.96 -19.17 15.60
N CYS A 191 2.83 -18.67 15.09
CA CYS A 191 2.73 -17.33 14.49
C CYS A 191 2.16 -16.27 15.45
N HIS A 192 1.73 -16.68 16.65
CA HIS A 192 0.94 -15.87 17.57
C HIS A 192 1.46 -15.87 19.02
N THR A 193 2.72 -16.29 19.21
CA THR A 193 3.45 -16.25 20.48
C THR A 193 4.87 -15.74 20.26
N THR A 194 5.58 -15.43 21.34
CA THR A 194 6.93 -14.88 21.30
C THR A 194 7.97 -16.00 21.32
N GLY A 195 8.90 -16.00 20.36
CA GLY A 195 10.06 -16.89 20.33
C GLY A 195 9.83 -18.33 19.89
N TYR A 196 8.61 -18.73 19.53
CA TYR A 196 8.26 -20.13 19.23
C TYR A 196 9.19 -20.77 18.18
N ASN A 197 9.98 -21.78 18.59
CA ASN A 197 10.85 -22.55 17.70
C ASN A 197 11.23 -23.89 18.35
N THR A 198 10.57 -24.96 17.93
CA THR A 198 10.67 -26.29 18.58
C THR A 198 12.02 -26.99 18.40
N MET A 199 12.92 -26.40 17.60
CA MET A 199 14.30 -26.87 17.43
C MET A 199 15.33 -26.10 18.27
N ALA A 200 14.94 -25.02 18.95
CA ALA A 200 15.87 -24.07 19.55
C ALA A 200 15.47 -23.67 20.97
N ASN A 201 16.30 -24.02 21.96
CA ASN A 201 16.14 -23.54 23.33
C ASN A 201 16.57 -22.08 23.43
N ASN A 202 15.62 -21.19 23.14
CA ASN A 202 15.77 -19.75 23.04
C ASN A 202 15.00 -19.00 24.14
N GLY A 203 14.36 -19.70 25.08
CA GLY A 203 13.49 -19.11 26.09
C GLY A 203 12.13 -18.66 25.54
N GLY A 204 11.73 -19.21 24.40
CA GLY A 204 10.48 -18.90 23.71
C GLY A 204 9.26 -19.52 24.38
N PHE A 205 8.08 -19.23 23.82
CA PHE A 205 6.81 -19.72 24.37
C PHE A 205 6.80 -21.24 24.52
N ASP A 206 7.32 -21.98 23.56
CA ASP A 206 7.36 -23.44 23.56
C ASP A 206 8.36 -24.01 24.57
N ASP A 207 9.54 -23.40 24.73
CA ASP A 207 10.48 -23.74 25.80
C ASP A 207 9.83 -23.60 27.19
N VAL A 208 9.22 -22.44 27.45
CA VAL A 208 8.59 -22.13 28.75
C VAL A 208 7.35 -22.99 28.96
N ALA A 209 6.57 -23.27 27.91
CA ALA A 209 5.44 -24.20 27.97
C ALA A 209 5.90 -25.64 28.30
N ALA A 210 7.00 -26.11 27.72
CA ALA A 210 7.58 -27.41 28.02
C ALA A 210 8.09 -27.49 29.47
N GLN A 211 8.84 -26.48 29.92
CA GLN A 211 9.36 -26.40 31.30
C GLN A 211 8.25 -26.37 32.35
N LEU A 212 7.12 -25.74 32.06
CA LEU A 212 5.97 -25.62 32.96
C LEU A 212 4.94 -26.75 32.81
N GLY A 213 5.22 -27.81 32.05
CA GLY A 213 4.31 -28.95 31.89
C GLY A 213 2.95 -28.56 31.29
N PHE A 214 2.97 -27.81 30.18
CA PHE A 214 1.78 -27.34 29.50
C PHE A 214 1.17 -28.45 28.61
N ASP A 215 0.07 -29.07 29.06
CA ASP A 215 -0.69 -30.03 28.24
C ASP A 215 -1.55 -29.30 27.20
N TRP A 216 -1.12 -29.38 25.93
CA TRP A 216 -1.77 -28.82 24.74
C TRP A 216 -3.23 -29.27 24.52
N ASN A 217 -3.68 -30.34 25.16
CA ASN A 217 -5.06 -30.84 25.04
C ASN A 217 -6.04 -30.15 26.01
N GLN A 218 -5.60 -29.77 27.21
CA GLN A 218 -6.39 -29.04 28.21
C GLN A 218 -6.98 -27.71 27.67
N TRP A 219 -6.33 -27.13 26.66
CA TRP A 219 -6.64 -25.82 26.07
C TRP A 219 -7.45 -25.90 24.78
N LYS A 220 -8.07 -27.05 24.49
CA LYS A 220 -9.04 -27.26 23.40
C LYS A 220 -10.41 -27.67 23.96
N PRO A 221 -11.52 -27.27 23.31
CA PRO A 221 -11.60 -26.17 22.36
C PRO A 221 -11.39 -24.81 23.06
N PRO A 222 -11.05 -23.75 22.29
CA PRO A 222 -11.15 -22.37 22.75
C PRO A 222 -12.52 -22.04 23.35
N ARG A 223 -12.53 -21.26 24.44
CA ARG A 223 -13.75 -20.90 25.18
C ARG A 223 -13.53 -19.63 26.00
N ALA A 224 -14.58 -18.85 26.24
CA ALA A 224 -14.50 -17.60 27.00
C ALA A 224 -13.84 -17.81 28.38
N GLY A 225 -12.96 -16.89 28.78
CA GLY A 225 -12.22 -16.94 30.05
C GLY A 225 -11.09 -17.98 30.11
N LEU A 226 -10.82 -18.72 29.03
CA LEU A 226 -9.75 -19.72 29.02
C LEU A 226 -8.38 -19.08 29.26
N PHE A 227 -8.10 -17.91 28.67
CA PHE A 227 -6.83 -17.20 28.88
C PHE A 227 -6.60 -16.81 30.35
N ASP A 228 -7.65 -16.48 31.11
CA ASP A 228 -7.52 -16.05 32.52
C ASP A 228 -7.02 -17.17 33.45
N SER A 229 -7.24 -18.44 33.06
CA SER A 229 -6.66 -19.59 33.77
C SER A 229 -5.14 -19.70 33.59
N LEU A 230 -4.55 -19.04 32.58
CA LEU A 230 -3.11 -18.90 32.48
C LEU A 230 -2.56 -17.94 33.55
N LEU A 231 -3.29 -16.86 33.84
CA LEU A 231 -2.87 -15.81 34.77
C LEU A 231 -2.94 -16.22 36.25
N THR A 232 -3.77 -17.23 36.56
CA THR A 232 -4.12 -17.65 37.93
C THR A 232 -3.48 -18.97 38.35
N THR A 233 -2.71 -19.62 37.47
CA THR A 233 -2.00 -20.88 37.75
C THR A 233 -0.51 -20.64 38.04
N ASP A 234 0.17 -21.70 38.47
CA ASP A 234 1.65 -21.81 38.48
C ASP A 234 2.28 -21.48 37.12
N LYS A 235 1.51 -21.63 36.04
CA LYS A 235 1.90 -21.37 34.64
C LYS A 235 1.89 -19.89 34.23
N LYS A 236 1.59 -18.95 35.13
CA LYS A 236 1.45 -17.51 34.79
C LYS A 236 2.66 -16.88 34.09
N GLY A 237 3.88 -17.37 34.33
CA GLY A 237 5.08 -16.91 33.60
C GLY A 237 4.98 -17.04 32.08
N LEU A 238 4.18 -17.99 31.58
CA LEU A 238 3.94 -18.17 30.14
C LEU A 238 3.16 -17.00 29.51
N SER A 239 2.40 -16.22 30.30
CA SER A 239 1.64 -15.07 29.77
C SER A 239 2.53 -13.95 29.23
N LEU A 240 3.82 -13.91 29.63
CA LEU A 240 4.82 -12.98 29.12
C LEU A 240 5.10 -13.19 27.63
N LEU A 241 5.06 -14.45 27.18
CA LEU A 241 5.37 -14.89 25.81
C LEU A 241 4.09 -15.18 25.01
N ALA A 242 2.92 -15.17 25.66
CA ALA A 242 1.61 -15.42 25.10
C ALA A 242 1.06 -14.25 24.26
N THR A 243 1.91 -13.63 23.44
CA THR A 243 1.62 -12.50 22.54
C THR A 243 2.54 -12.55 21.31
N ILE A 244 2.21 -11.81 20.25
CA ILE A 244 3.23 -11.36 19.30
C ILE A 244 3.94 -10.17 19.93
N GLY A 245 4.97 -10.47 20.71
CA GLY A 245 5.73 -9.53 21.52
C GLY A 245 6.64 -8.62 20.69
N CYS A 246 7.19 -7.60 21.34
CA CYS A 246 8.18 -6.70 20.74
C CYS A 246 9.36 -7.47 20.11
N GLU A 247 9.77 -8.56 20.75
CA GLU A 247 10.91 -9.40 20.36
C GLU A 247 10.68 -10.19 19.07
N ASN A 248 9.44 -10.46 18.64
CA ASN A 248 9.16 -11.06 17.32
C ASN A 248 9.58 -10.13 16.15
N CYS A 249 9.60 -8.81 16.39
CA CYS A 249 9.87 -7.78 15.38
C CYS A 249 11.22 -7.08 15.56
N HIS A 250 11.77 -7.06 16.77
CA HIS A 250 13.04 -6.40 17.11
C HIS A 250 14.17 -7.36 17.51
N GLY A 251 13.85 -8.65 17.68
CA GLY A 251 14.76 -9.66 18.21
C GLY A 251 14.71 -9.75 19.74
N PRO A 252 15.20 -10.86 20.31
CA PRO A 252 15.24 -11.09 21.76
C PRO A 252 16.17 -10.13 22.52
N LYS A 253 16.26 -10.32 23.85
CA LYS A 253 17.06 -9.55 24.80
C LYS A 253 18.55 -9.37 24.40
N ASN A 254 18.84 -8.31 23.65
CA ASN A 254 20.19 -7.93 23.26
C ASN A 254 20.87 -7.08 24.38
N PRO A 255 22.10 -7.43 24.84
CA PRO A 255 22.79 -6.71 25.92
C PRO A 255 23.01 -5.22 25.65
N SER A 256 23.26 -4.82 24.40
CA SER A 256 23.47 -3.42 24.04
C SER A 256 22.20 -2.58 24.19
N HIS A 257 21.01 -3.14 23.98
CA HIS A 257 19.76 -2.41 24.22
C HIS A 257 19.40 -2.32 25.70
N PHE A 258 19.47 -3.43 26.43
CA PHE A 258 19.16 -3.46 27.86
C PHE A 258 20.18 -2.68 28.72
N GLY A 259 21.31 -2.27 28.12
CA GLY A 259 22.29 -1.31 28.66
C GLY A 259 22.17 0.13 28.14
N ALA A 260 20.96 0.59 27.79
CA ALA A 260 20.62 1.95 27.28
C ALA A 260 20.97 2.26 25.81
N GLY A 261 21.34 1.27 25.00
CA GLY A 261 21.42 1.41 23.54
C GLY A 261 20.07 1.28 22.84
N THR A 262 20.05 1.49 21.52
CA THR A 262 18.85 1.32 20.68
C THR A 262 18.66 -0.15 20.26
N GLN A 263 17.40 -0.63 20.17
CA GLN A 263 17.14 -1.86 19.42
C GLN A 263 17.31 -1.62 17.92
N PRO A 264 17.69 -2.66 17.15
CA PRO A 264 17.55 -2.65 15.71
C PRO A 264 16.11 -2.35 15.29
N LYS A 265 15.97 -1.43 14.33
CA LYS A 265 14.73 -1.20 13.59
C LYS A 265 14.96 -1.67 12.16
N THR A 266 13.95 -2.25 11.52
CA THR A 266 14.07 -2.70 10.13
C THR A 266 12.82 -2.41 9.32
N MET A 267 13.05 -2.04 8.06
CA MET A 267 12.03 -1.94 7.01
C MET A 267 12.06 -3.15 6.08
N ASN A 268 12.69 -4.24 6.48
CA ASN A 268 12.63 -5.49 5.75
C ASN A 268 11.22 -6.10 5.94
N PRO A 269 10.51 -6.43 4.85
CA PRO A 269 9.17 -7.02 4.90
C PRO A 269 9.23 -8.49 5.33
N GLU A 270 10.38 -9.16 5.23
CA GLU A 270 10.55 -10.56 5.64
C GLU A 270 10.29 -10.79 7.14
N VAL A 271 10.43 -9.77 7.99
CA VAL A 271 10.01 -9.84 9.41
C VAL A 271 8.51 -10.13 9.55
N CYS A 272 7.67 -9.55 8.69
CA CYS A 272 6.24 -9.82 8.65
C CYS A 272 5.95 -11.18 7.99
N ALA A 273 6.75 -11.58 7.00
CA ALA A 273 6.58 -12.82 6.23
C ALA A 273 6.67 -14.10 7.07
N GLN A 274 7.35 -14.05 8.22
CA GLN A 274 7.41 -15.16 9.19
C GLN A 274 6.02 -15.71 9.55
N CYS A 275 5.02 -14.82 9.66
CA CYS A 275 3.63 -15.15 10.00
C CYS A 275 2.65 -14.83 8.86
N HIS A 276 2.92 -13.80 8.07
CA HIS A 276 2.05 -13.29 7.01
C HIS A 276 2.43 -13.80 5.60
N ASN A 277 3.04 -14.98 5.52
CA ASN A 277 3.22 -15.72 4.27
C ASN A 277 2.90 -17.22 4.39
N GLU A 278 1.86 -17.56 5.16
CA GLU A 278 1.36 -18.94 5.23
C GLU A 278 0.50 -19.25 3.98
N PRO A 279 0.82 -20.31 3.21
CA PRO A 279 -0.03 -20.77 2.12
C PRO A 279 -1.50 -20.95 2.55
N TRP A 280 -2.42 -20.69 1.62
CA TRP A 280 -3.88 -20.87 1.79
C TRP A 280 -4.60 -19.94 2.77
N ARG A 281 -3.96 -19.39 3.82
CA ARG A 281 -4.64 -18.62 4.88
C ARG A 281 -4.08 -17.23 5.17
N HIS A 282 -2.76 -17.04 5.11
CA HIS A 282 -2.12 -15.77 5.46
C HIS A 282 -1.15 -15.30 4.37
N ASN A 283 -1.65 -15.26 3.13
CA ASN A 283 -0.95 -14.93 1.89
C ASN A 283 -0.67 -13.42 1.65
N ARG A 284 -0.53 -12.60 2.70
CA ARG A 284 -0.43 -11.13 2.52
C ARG A 284 0.92 -10.68 2.00
N TYR A 285 1.99 -11.35 2.39
CA TYR A 285 3.33 -11.08 1.90
C TYR A 285 3.46 -11.45 0.42
N VAL A 286 3.08 -12.66 -0.01
CA VAL A 286 3.10 -13.03 -1.45
C VAL A 286 2.20 -12.12 -2.32
N GLN A 287 1.06 -11.66 -1.81
CA GLN A 287 0.25 -10.64 -2.50
C GLN A 287 1.01 -9.31 -2.66
N TRP A 288 1.74 -8.88 -1.63
CA TRP A 288 2.62 -7.71 -1.72
C TRP A 288 3.79 -7.96 -2.67
N GLU A 289 4.40 -9.15 -2.71
CA GLU A 289 5.46 -9.51 -3.67
C GLU A 289 4.99 -9.40 -5.13
N TYR A 290 3.74 -9.74 -5.41
CA TYR A 290 3.13 -9.53 -6.74
C TYR A 290 2.69 -8.09 -7.03
N SER A 291 2.88 -7.15 -6.10
CA SER A 291 2.54 -5.74 -6.28
C SER A 291 3.69 -4.90 -6.85
N GLY A 292 3.36 -3.73 -7.41
CA GLY A 292 4.39 -2.75 -7.80
C GLY A 292 5.17 -2.14 -6.62
N HIS A 293 4.71 -2.31 -5.38
CA HIS A 293 5.40 -1.82 -4.17
C HIS A 293 6.51 -2.76 -3.67
N ALA A 294 6.49 -4.03 -4.10
CA ALA A 294 7.63 -4.92 -3.91
C ALA A 294 8.81 -4.60 -4.84
N GLU A 295 8.66 -3.72 -5.82
CA GLU A 295 9.77 -3.23 -6.63
C GLU A 295 10.36 -1.94 -6.06
N SER A 296 11.69 -1.90 -5.94
CA SER A 296 12.40 -0.69 -5.50
C SER A 296 12.54 0.28 -6.68
N VAL A 297 11.68 1.29 -6.75
CA VAL A 297 11.76 2.35 -7.77
C VAL A 297 12.99 3.21 -7.48
N TRP A 298 14.08 2.99 -8.21
CA TRP A 298 15.32 3.78 -8.12
C TRP A 298 15.52 4.67 -9.35
N SER A 299 16.03 5.89 -9.11
CA SER A 299 16.50 6.83 -10.12
C SER A 299 17.82 7.45 -9.67
N ASN A 300 18.71 7.76 -10.61
CA ASN A 300 19.91 8.55 -10.31
C ASN A 300 19.57 9.95 -9.77
N SER A 301 18.34 10.45 -10.01
CA SER A 301 17.80 11.66 -9.38
C SER A 301 17.57 11.53 -7.87
N PHE A 302 17.77 10.36 -7.25
CA PHE A 302 17.77 10.18 -5.80
C PHE A 302 19.19 10.15 -5.20
N ARG A 303 20.23 10.11 -6.03
CA ARG A 303 21.60 9.91 -5.56
C ARG A 303 22.18 11.19 -4.97
N ASN A 304 22.60 11.12 -3.70
CA ASN A 304 23.43 12.18 -3.11
C ASN A 304 24.88 12.01 -3.60
N THR A 305 25.31 12.81 -4.59
CA THR A 305 26.69 12.77 -5.10
C THR A 305 27.58 13.71 -4.32
N ALA A 306 28.49 13.14 -3.52
CA ALA A 306 29.46 13.91 -2.73
C ALA A 306 30.54 14.56 -3.61
N ALA A 307 31.11 15.67 -3.09
CA ALA A 307 32.34 16.32 -3.53
C ALA A 307 32.45 16.72 -5.02
N GLY A 308 31.82 17.84 -5.39
CA GLY A 308 32.14 18.58 -6.63
C GLY A 308 30.98 18.80 -7.58
N ALA A 309 29.92 17.99 -7.49
CA ALA A 309 28.63 18.38 -8.03
C ALA A 309 28.11 19.60 -7.26
N GLN A 310 27.57 20.60 -7.98
CA GLN A 310 26.80 21.67 -7.35
C GLN A 310 25.69 21.02 -6.50
N PRO A 311 25.52 21.40 -5.21
CA PRO A 311 24.51 20.78 -4.39
C PRO A 311 23.14 21.09 -4.98
N ILE A 312 22.46 20.07 -5.50
CA ILE A 312 21.02 20.14 -5.74
C ILE A 312 20.40 20.16 -4.36
N GLN A 313 20.14 21.36 -3.84
CA GLN A 313 19.86 21.64 -2.41
C GLN A 313 18.63 20.93 -1.82
N ASN A 314 17.84 20.20 -2.62
CA ASN A 314 16.49 19.75 -2.28
C ASN A 314 16.29 18.26 -2.57
N TYR A 315 16.82 17.39 -1.72
CA TYR A 315 16.40 15.98 -1.61
C TYR A 315 16.03 15.65 -0.16
N ASP A 316 15.04 16.38 0.33
CA ASP A 316 14.41 16.18 1.63
C ASP A 316 13.10 15.38 1.51
N LEU A 317 12.42 15.18 2.64
CA LEU A 317 11.09 14.55 2.72
C LEU A 317 10.00 15.27 1.89
N ASN A 318 10.20 16.52 1.48
CA ASN A 318 9.21 17.28 0.71
C ASN A 318 9.25 16.92 -0.79
N THR A 319 10.25 16.18 -1.25
CA THR A 319 10.43 15.82 -2.66
C THR A 319 9.88 14.42 -3.00
N CYS A 320 10.71 13.55 -3.58
CA CYS A 320 10.36 12.22 -4.08
C CYS A 320 10.39 11.15 -2.99
N VAL A 321 11.29 11.28 -2.01
CA VAL A 321 11.65 10.18 -1.11
C VAL A 321 10.47 9.70 -0.27
N ARG A 322 9.61 10.61 0.18
CA ARG A 322 8.34 10.31 0.88
C ARG A 322 7.38 9.39 0.13
N CYS A 323 7.53 9.16 -1.17
CA CYS A 323 6.63 8.30 -1.96
C CYS A 323 7.33 7.12 -2.63
N HIS A 324 8.67 7.05 -2.52
CA HIS A 324 9.47 5.99 -3.13
C HIS A 324 10.28 5.19 -2.10
N ASP A 325 10.68 5.76 -0.97
CA ASP A 325 11.39 5.06 0.12
C ASP A 325 10.44 4.74 1.28
N GLY A 326 10.41 3.46 1.68
CA GLY A 326 9.55 2.99 2.75
C GLY A 326 9.81 3.67 4.10
N ALA A 327 11.07 3.81 4.50
CA ALA A 327 11.47 4.52 5.72
C ALA A 327 11.25 6.03 5.59
N GLY A 328 11.55 6.63 4.43
CA GLY A 328 11.29 8.04 4.15
C GLY A 328 9.83 8.44 4.37
N PHE A 329 8.88 7.64 3.89
CA PHE A 329 7.45 7.89 4.19
C PHE A 329 7.13 7.79 5.70
N VAL A 330 7.74 6.85 6.43
CA VAL A 330 7.54 6.73 7.88
C VAL A 330 8.05 7.96 8.62
N SER A 331 9.24 8.48 8.26
CA SER A 331 9.77 9.74 8.83
C SER A 331 8.86 10.92 8.51
N PHE A 332 8.37 11.02 7.27
CA PHE A 332 7.42 12.06 6.84
C PHE A 332 6.12 12.04 7.66
N VAL A 333 5.49 10.87 7.81
CA VAL A 333 4.26 10.72 8.61
C VAL A 333 4.47 11.16 10.06
N LYS A 334 5.62 10.82 10.65
CA LYS A 334 5.91 11.13 12.05
C LYS A 334 6.41 12.56 12.29
N ASN A 335 6.62 13.35 11.22
CA ASN A 335 7.33 14.62 11.29
C ASN A 335 8.72 14.48 11.96
N GLU A 336 9.37 13.33 11.76
CA GLU A 336 10.76 13.08 12.16
C GLU A 336 11.70 13.66 11.07
N PRO A 337 12.91 14.13 11.42
CA PRO A 337 13.92 14.49 10.43
C PRO A 337 14.12 13.38 9.40
N PHE A 338 14.47 13.76 8.16
CA PHE A 338 14.83 12.74 7.17
C PHE A 338 15.97 11.89 7.70
N ASP A 339 15.84 10.57 7.52
CA ASP A 339 16.75 9.56 8.03
C ASP A 339 18.23 9.95 7.85
N ASN A 340 19.01 9.75 8.91
CA ASN A 340 20.45 10.01 8.97
C ASN A 340 21.25 9.29 7.85
N ARG A 341 20.65 8.34 7.11
CA ARG A 341 21.13 7.88 5.79
C ARG A 341 21.56 9.02 4.84
N ALA A 342 21.05 10.24 5.01
CA ALA A 342 21.51 11.42 4.28
C ALA A 342 23.01 11.73 4.47
N SER A 343 23.59 11.46 5.66
CA SER A 343 25.01 11.72 5.95
C SER A 343 25.94 10.55 5.63
N SER A 344 25.43 9.30 5.59
CA SER A 344 26.17 8.13 5.09
C SER A 344 26.10 7.97 3.55
N GLY A 345 25.30 8.80 2.87
CA GLY A 345 25.08 8.75 1.43
C GLY A 345 23.89 7.87 1.05
N TYR A 346 22.94 8.44 0.30
CA TYR A 346 21.78 7.70 -0.21
C TYR A 346 22.15 6.97 -1.52
N SER A 347 22.12 5.65 -1.42
CA SER A 347 22.60 4.67 -2.39
C SER A 347 21.47 3.68 -2.76
N ARG A 348 21.53 3.06 -3.95
CA ARG A 348 20.51 2.06 -4.37
C ARG A 348 20.44 0.85 -3.43
N ILE A 349 21.52 0.56 -2.73
CA ILE A 349 21.66 -0.52 -1.74
C ILE A 349 21.03 -0.14 -0.40
N THR A 350 21.06 1.16 -0.05
CA THR A 350 20.47 1.69 1.21
C THR A 350 18.99 2.07 1.08
N HIS A 351 18.43 1.94 -0.12
CA HIS A 351 17.05 2.28 -0.43
C HIS A 351 16.08 1.19 0.08
N THR A 352 15.01 1.61 0.75
CA THR A 352 13.95 0.72 1.26
C THR A 352 12.74 0.72 0.34
N LYS A 353 12.25 -0.48 0.00
CA LYS A 353 11.00 -0.70 -0.74
C LYS A 353 9.80 -0.11 0.02
N ILE A 354 8.66 0.06 -0.65
CA ILE A 354 7.38 0.37 0.00
C ILE A 354 6.84 -0.92 0.62
N VAL A 355 6.93 -1.06 1.94
CA VAL A 355 6.72 -2.32 2.68
C VAL A 355 5.53 -2.26 3.63
N CYS A 356 5.21 -3.36 4.31
CA CYS A 356 4.12 -3.46 5.28
C CYS A 356 4.17 -2.31 6.32
N GLN A 357 5.34 -2.05 6.89
CA GLN A 357 5.60 -1.01 7.90
C GLN A 357 5.47 0.43 7.35
N THR A 358 5.48 0.61 6.03
CA THR A 358 5.25 1.90 5.36
C THR A 358 3.79 2.31 5.48
N CYS A 359 2.86 1.38 5.29
CA CYS A 359 1.42 1.67 5.37
C CYS A 359 0.82 1.41 6.76
N HIS A 360 1.32 0.42 7.50
CA HIS A 360 0.81 0.03 8.81
C HIS A 360 1.75 0.46 9.94
N ASP A 361 1.20 0.89 11.07
CA ASP A 361 1.98 0.93 12.31
C ASP A 361 1.90 -0.43 13.04
N PRO A 362 3.00 -1.20 13.12
CA PRO A 362 2.99 -2.51 13.77
C PRO A 362 2.70 -2.42 15.28
N HIS A 363 2.75 -1.23 15.88
CA HIS A 363 2.45 -1.00 17.28
C HIS A 363 0.99 -0.61 17.54
N SER A 364 0.19 -0.18 16.57
CA SER A 364 -1.18 0.31 16.87
C SER A 364 -2.29 -0.25 15.99
N MET A 365 -1.98 -1.14 15.04
CA MET A 365 -2.86 -1.64 13.97
C MET A 365 -3.36 -0.60 12.95
N GLU A 366 -3.34 0.68 13.31
CA GLU A 366 -3.80 1.73 12.42
C GLU A 366 -2.93 1.87 11.18
N LEU A 367 -3.57 2.35 10.11
CA LEU A 367 -2.83 2.84 8.95
C LEU A 367 -2.10 4.12 9.34
N ARG A 368 -0.95 4.34 8.72
CA ARG A 368 -0.21 5.60 8.84
C ARG A 368 -1.01 6.71 8.18
N GLU A 369 -1.25 7.79 8.91
CA GLU A 369 -1.91 8.99 8.39
C GLU A 369 -0.86 10.07 8.15
N ALA A 370 -0.85 10.66 6.95
CA ALA A 370 0.00 11.82 6.69
C ALA A 370 -0.53 13.06 7.43
N PRO A 371 0.33 14.04 7.77
CA PRO A 371 -0.12 15.33 8.30
C PRO A 371 -1.15 15.98 7.37
N THR A 372 -2.14 16.69 7.91
CA THR A 372 -3.19 17.35 7.11
C THR A 372 -2.65 18.42 6.16
N SER A 373 -1.46 18.98 6.44
CA SER A 373 -0.72 19.84 5.50
C SER A 373 -0.29 19.13 4.20
N ALA A 374 -0.37 17.79 4.17
CA ALA A 374 -0.17 17.00 2.97
C ALA A 374 -1.43 16.88 2.10
N ASP A 375 -2.61 17.28 2.58
CA ASP A 375 -3.92 17.05 1.95
C ASP A 375 -4.25 18.04 0.81
N THR A 376 -3.25 18.42 0.03
CA THR A 376 -3.41 19.35 -1.10
C THR A 376 -2.89 18.73 -2.39
N LEU A 377 -3.63 18.89 -3.49
CA LEU A 377 -3.17 18.57 -4.85
C LEU A 377 -2.26 19.67 -5.40
N ALA A 378 -1.49 19.38 -6.45
CA ALA A 378 -0.56 20.35 -7.02
C ALA A 378 -1.23 21.61 -7.61
N ASN A 379 -2.52 21.58 -7.91
CA ASN A 379 -3.30 22.76 -8.30
C ASN A 379 -3.78 23.63 -7.12
N GLY A 380 -3.44 23.28 -5.88
CA GLY A 380 -3.89 23.98 -4.67
C GLY A 380 -5.24 23.50 -4.12
N PHE A 381 -5.84 22.45 -4.70
CA PHE A 381 -7.09 21.89 -4.19
C PHE A 381 -6.86 21.15 -2.86
N ASP A 382 -7.43 21.68 -1.78
CA ASP A 382 -7.48 21.07 -0.46
C ASP A 382 -8.56 19.98 -0.41
N TYR A 383 -8.16 18.75 -0.08
CA TYR A 383 -9.05 17.60 0.10
C TYR A 383 -9.12 17.11 1.56
N SER A 384 -8.58 17.86 2.52
CA SER A 384 -8.57 17.52 3.96
C SER A 384 -9.96 17.21 4.52
N GLN A 385 -10.98 17.93 4.04
CA GLN A 385 -12.38 17.80 4.43
C GLN A 385 -13.15 16.71 3.66
N ILE A 386 -12.52 16.05 2.68
CA ILE A 386 -13.15 15.00 1.87
C ILE A 386 -12.91 13.66 2.54
N ASN A 387 -13.99 12.97 2.92
CA ASN A 387 -13.89 11.64 3.49
C ASN A 387 -13.51 10.60 2.41
N LEU A 388 -12.21 10.34 2.28
CA LEU A 388 -11.64 9.28 1.46
C LEU A 388 -11.46 7.95 2.24
N GLY A 389 -11.80 7.93 3.53
CA GLY A 389 -11.50 6.82 4.45
C GLY A 389 -10.04 6.37 4.32
N LYS A 390 -9.83 5.04 4.33
CA LYS A 390 -8.49 4.45 4.18
C LYS A 390 -7.81 4.76 2.83
N GLY A 391 -8.57 5.14 1.80
CA GLY A 391 -8.03 5.57 0.51
C GLY A 391 -7.24 6.89 0.57
N LYS A 392 -7.39 7.69 1.64
CA LYS A 392 -6.60 8.91 1.86
C LYS A 392 -5.10 8.64 1.86
N LEU A 393 -4.67 7.50 2.43
CA LEU A 393 -3.28 7.05 2.43
C LEU A 393 -2.73 6.87 1.00
N CYS A 394 -3.54 6.35 0.08
CA CYS A 394 -3.16 6.18 -1.32
C CYS A 394 -2.90 7.55 -1.99
N VAL A 395 -3.80 8.52 -1.80
CA VAL A 395 -3.74 9.85 -2.43
C VAL A 395 -2.51 10.66 -1.99
N ASN A 396 -1.93 10.39 -0.81
CA ASN A 396 -0.68 11.01 -0.37
C ASN A 396 0.47 10.78 -1.37
N CYS A 397 0.52 9.59 -1.97
CA CYS A 397 1.50 9.24 -3.00
C CYS A 397 0.93 9.43 -4.41
N HIS A 398 -0.25 8.87 -4.67
CA HIS A 398 -0.90 8.81 -5.99
C HIS A 398 -1.70 10.08 -6.31
N LYS A 399 -0.96 11.17 -6.58
CA LYS A 399 -1.47 12.45 -7.07
C LYS A 399 -0.42 13.12 -7.97
N PHE A 400 -0.82 13.99 -8.88
CA PHE A 400 0.14 14.69 -9.73
C PHE A 400 0.94 15.74 -8.94
N ARG A 401 2.17 16.01 -9.39
CA ARG A 401 3.13 16.91 -8.70
C ARG A 401 3.27 18.29 -9.36
N ARG A 402 2.48 18.57 -10.39
CA ARG A 402 2.49 19.83 -11.16
C ARG A 402 1.06 20.34 -11.35
N ASN A 403 0.91 21.66 -11.39
CA ASN A 403 -0.36 22.35 -11.66
C ASN A 403 -0.56 22.49 -13.18
N ALA A 404 -1.70 22.06 -13.70
CA ALA A 404 -2.04 22.18 -15.13
C ALA A 404 -1.88 23.60 -15.66
N LEU A 405 -2.44 24.60 -14.97
CA LEU A 405 -2.54 25.98 -15.46
C LEU A 405 -1.18 26.63 -15.64
N THR A 406 -0.25 26.40 -14.71
CA THR A 406 1.11 26.95 -14.81
C THR A 406 1.99 26.07 -15.68
N TYR A 407 1.90 24.73 -15.58
CA TYR A 407 2.86 23.85 -16.24
C TYR A 407 2.67 23.78 -17.77
N VAL A 408 1.46 23.98 -18.32
CA VAL A 408 1.26 24.08 -19.78
C VAL A 408 1.99 25.26 -20.43
N THR A 409 2.34 26.28 -19.67
CA THR A 409 3.12 27.43 -20.18
C THR A 409 4.59 27.08 -20.43
N THR A 410 5.11 26.05 -19.77
CA THR A 410 6.55 25.69 -19.80
C THR A 410 7.00 25.06 -21.13
N ASN A 411 8.32 24.93 -21.31
CA ASN A 411 8.94 24.26 -22.45
C ASN A 411 8.84 22.73 -22.34
N LEU A 412 8.53 22.06 -23.46
CA LEU A 412 8.47 20.60 -23.53
C LEU A 412 9.86 19.95 -23.45
N SER A 413 9.90 18.80 -22.78
CA SER A 413 11.04 17.92 -22.58
C SER A 413 10.57 16.47 -22.41
N SER A 414 11.49 15.50 -22.42
CA SER A 414 11.18 14.08 -22.20
C SER A 414 10.49 13.79 -20.86
N ILE A 415 10.75 14.59 -19.82
CA ILE A 415 10.15 14.48 -18.48
C ILE A 415 8.95 15.43 -18.26
N TRP A 416 8.43 16.05 -19.32
CA TRP A 416 7.29 16.95 -19.25
C TRP A 416 5.97 16.20 -19.03
N GLY A 417 5.02 16.87 -18.39
CA GLY A 417 3.66 16.38 -18.10
C GLY A 417 3.32 16.48 -16.61
N PRO A 418 2.18 15.91 -16.17
CA PRO A 418 1.69 16.00 -14.79
C PRO A 418 2.59 15.38 -13.70
N HIS A 419 3.57 14.57 -14.10
CA HIS A 419 4.52 13.86 -13.23
C HIS A 419 3.85 12.76 -12.36
N TYR A 420 3.34 11.76 -13.09
CA TYR A 420 2.95 10.38 -12.74
C TYR A 420 1.91 10.12 -11.62
N ALA A 421 1.17 9.01 -11.80
CA ALA A 421 0.30 8.37 -10.80
C ALA A 421 -0.82 9.25 -10.21
N GLY A 422 -1.49 10.07 -11.01
CA GLY A 422 -2.48 11.06 -10.56
C GLY A 422 -3.87 10.54 -10.21
N ALA A 423 -4.00 9.31 -9.72
CA ALA A 423 -5.29 8.68 -9.41
C ALA A 423 -6.17 9.54 -8.47
N GLY A 424 -5.56 10.20 -7.48
CA GLY A 424 -6.24 11.14 -6.59
C GLY A 424 -6.80 12.35 -7.32
N ASP A 425 -6.05 12.97 -8.24
CA ASP A 425 -6.50 14.11 -9.05
C ASP A 425 -7.72 13.71 -9.90
N VAL A 426 -7.69 12.55 -10.55
CA VAL A 426 -8.79 12.07 -11.42
C VAL A 426 -10.05 11.76 -10.60
N TYR A 427 -9.90 10.99 -9.52
CA TYR A 427 -10.99 10.64 -8.60
C TYR A 427 -11.68 11.89 -8.01
N LEU A 428 -10.89 12.92 -7.69
CA LEU A 428 -11.38 14.23 -7.21
C LEU A 428 -11.85 15.16 -8.34
N GLY A 429 -11.62 14.82 -9.62
CA GLY A 429 -12.00 15.64 -10.78
C GLY A 429 -11.24 16.97 -10.83
N GLN A 430 -9.95 16.94 -10.54
CA GLN A 430 -9.09 18.11 -10.33
C GLN A 430 -7.86 18.07 -11.23
N ASN A 431 -7.23 19.23 -11.46
CA ASN A 431 -5.94 19.35 -12.13
C ASN A 431 -5.86 18.81 -13.59
N GLY A 432 -7.01 18.49 -14.22
CA GLY A 432 -7.14 18.50 -15.68
C GLY A 432 -7.19 19.93 -16.20
N TYR A 433 -6.73 20.17 -17.43
CA TYR A 433 -6.82 21.48 -18.08
C TYR A 433 -8.22 21.66 -18.68
N SER A 434 -9.05 22.53 -18.12
CA SER A 434 -10.47 22.64 -18.50
C SER A 434 -10.82 23.73 -19.51
N TRP A 435 -9.85 24.51 -20.01
CA TRP A 435 -10.10 25.71 -20.85
C TRP A 435 -11.09 26.73 -20.25
N GLY A 436 -11.26 26.74 -18.92
CA GLY A 436 -12.23 27.59 -18.23
C GLY A 436 -13.67 27.02 -18.21
N GLU A 437 -13.91 25.88 -18.86
CA GLU A 437 -15.19 25.18 -18.80
C GLU A 437 -15.40 24.54 -17.42
N THR A 438 -16.65 24.41 -16.99
CA THR A 438 -17.04 23.57 -15.86
C THR A 438 -17.17 22.13 -16.33
N LEU A 439 -16.42 21.20 -15.72
CA LEU A 439 -16.44 19.78 -16.07
C LEU A 439 -17.39 19.00 -15.15
N PRO A 440 -18.23 18.10 -15.69
CA PRO A 440 -19.07 17.23 -14.88
C PRO A 440 -18.19 16.22 -14.12
N SER A 441 -18.71 15.67 -13.02
CA SER A 441 -17.98 14.68 -12.24
C SER A 441 -18.88 13.56 -11.74
N SER A 442 -18.31 12.36 -11.63
CA SER A 442 -18.98 11.13 -11.23
C SER A 442 -19.01 11.04 -9.70
N VAL A 443 -20.09 11.53 -9.09
CA VAL A 443 -20.23 11.48 -7.63
C VAL A 443 -20.37 10.05 -7.12
N GLY A 444 -20.93 9.13 -7.91
CA GLY A 444 -21.18 7.73 -7.52
C GLY A 444 -19.94 6.97 -7.03
N HIS A 445 -18.81 7.04 -7.74
CA HIS A 445 -17.58 6.38 -7.29
C HIS A 445 -16.99 7.01 -6.02
N ARG A 446 -17.29 8.28 -5.73
CA ARG A 446 -16.90 8.93 -4.46
C ARG A 446 -17.69 8.42 -3.25
N LEU A 447 -18.81 7.72 -3.47
CA LEU A 447 -19.59 7.07 -2.43
C LEU A 447 -19.06 5.67 -2.08
N VAL A 448 -18.05 5.16 -2.78
CA VAL A 448 -17.40 3.90 -2.43
C VAL A 448 -16.67 4.05 -1.10
N GLU A 449 -17.09 3.25 -0.11
CA GLU A 449 -16.50 3.23 1.22
C GLU A 449 -14.99 2.98 1.16
N ASN A 450 -14.20 3.83 1.82
CA ASN A 450 -12.73 3.83 1.79
C ASN A 450 -12.10 4.10 0.40
N ALA A 451 -12.86 4.65 -0.56
CA ALA A 451 -12.39 5.09 -1.87
C ALA A 451 -11.53 4.02 -2.57
N CYS A 452 -10.24 4.31 -2.82
CA CYS A 452 -9.29 3.42 -3.48
C CYS A 452 -9.28 1.99 -2.90
N VAL A 453 -9.37 1.86 -1.57
CA VAL A 453 -9.32 0.57 -0.87
C VAL A 453 -10.58 -0.27 -1.17
N GLY A 454 -11.73 0.37 -1.34
CA GLY A 454 -13.00 -0.30 -1.63
C GLY A 454 -13.03 -1.07 -2.96
N CYS A 455 -12.21 -0.64 -3.94
CA CYS A 455 -12.01 -1.31 -5.22
C CYS A 455 -10.72 -2.14 -5.23
N HIS A 456 -9.56 -1.51 -5.08
CA HIS A 456 -8.24 -2.15 -5.30
C HIS A 456 -7.89 -3.22 -4.27
N MET A 457 -8.36 -3.07 -3.03
CA MET A 457 -8.13 -4.04 -1.96
C MET A 457 -9.35 -4.92 -1.68
N SER A 458 -10.35 -4.92 -2.58
CA SER A 458 -11.46 -5.87 -2.52
C SER A 458 -10.96 -7.31 -2.68
N ALA A 459 -11.74 -8.27 -2.19
CA ALA A 459 -11.36 -9.68 -2.23
C ALA A 459 -11.34 -10.21 -3.67
N THR A 460 -10.39 -11.08 -3.98
CA THR A 460 -10.34 -11.75 -5.28
C THR A 460 -11.63 -12.53 -5.55
N PRO A 461 -12.28 -12.39 -6.73
CA PRO A 461 -13.44 -13.19 -7.09
C PRO A 461 -13.14 -14.68 -7.25
N ASP A 462 -11.87 -15.03 -7.52
CA ASP A 462 -11.41 -16.39 -7.78
C ASP A 462 -11.59 -17.31 -6.55
N THR A 463 -12.33 -18.40 -6.73
CA THR A 463 -12.48 -19.50 -5.77
C THR A 463 -11.39 -20.57 -5.91
N GLY A 464 -10.61 -20.50 -6.99
CA GLY A 464 -9.45 -21.35 -7.26
C GLY A 464 -8.16 -20.79 -6.66
N HIS A 465 -7.04 -21.20 -7.27
CA HIS A 465 -5.68 -20.90 -6.78
C HIS A 465 -4.85 -20.11 -7.80
N VAL A 466 -5.44 -19.76 -8.95
CA VAL A 466 -4.71 -19.23 -10.10
C VAL A 466 -4.50 -17.72 -9.98
N ALA A 467 -5.55 -16.98 -9.60
CA ALA A 467 -5.54 -15.51 -9.50
C ALA A 467 -5.49 -14.99 -8.04
N ARG A 468 -5.81 -15.83 -7.05
CA ARG A 468 -5.92 -15.48 -5.60
C ARG A 468 -4.80 -14.56 -5.06
N ASP A 469 -3.56 -14.79 -5.47
CA ASP A 469 -2.39 -14.07 -4.94
C ASP A 469 -1.90 -12.95 -5.87
N LYS A 470 -2.53 -12.77 -7.04
CA LYS A 470 -2.04 -11.95 -8.16
C LYS A 470 -3.01 -10.84 -8.58
N LEU A 471 -4.18 -10.79 -7.95
CA LEU A 471 -5.29 -9.88 -8.22
C LEU A 471 -5.82 -9.30 -6.88
N GLY A 472 -6.37 -8.08 -6.89
CA GLY A 472 -7.00 -7.44 -5.72
C GLY A 472 -6.15 -7.38 -4.45
N MET A 473 -6.80 -7.28 -3.29
CA MET A 473 -6.17 -7.36 -1.96
C MET A 473 -4.87 -6.54 -1.83
N HIS A 474 -3.74 -7.14 -1.42
CA HIS A 474 -2.44 -6.47 -1.29
C HIS A 474 -1.58 -6.54 -2.57
N THR A 475 -2.17 -6.94 -3.69
CA THR A 475 -1.56 -6.77 -5.02
C THR A 475 -1.94 -5.40 -5.62
N TRP A 476 -3.10 -4.86 -5.21
CA TRP A 476 -3.81 -3.70 -5.76
C TRP A 476 -4.16 -3.77 -7.26
N LYS A 477 -3.88 -4.91 -7.92
CA LYS A 477 -4.15 -5.13 -9.35
C LYS A 477 -5.64 -5.30 -9.59
N MET A 478 -6.13 -4.60 -10.62
CA MET A 478 -7.53 -4.73 -11.07
C MET A 478 -7.72 -5.80 -12.13
N LYS A 479 -6.65 -6.25 -12.81
CA LYS A 479 -6.70 -7.31 -13.82
C LYS A 479 -5.49 -8.23 -13.70
N TYR A 480 -5.68 -9.52 -13.97
CA TYR A 480 -4.64 -10.55 -14.10
C TYR A 480 -4.91 -11.39 -15.35
N ILE A 481 -3.85 -11.76 -16.07
CA ILE A 481 -3.91 -12.67 -17.21
C ILE A 481 -3.06 -13.89 -16.84
N ALA A 482 -3.67 -15.08 -16.83
CA ALA A 482 -3.01 -16.33 -16.52
C ALA A 482 -2.16 -16.85 -17.70
N PRO A 483 -1.21 -17.79 -17.47
CA PRO A 483 -0.31 -18.29 -18.53
C PRO A 483 -1.00 -19.01 -19.69
N ASP A 484 -2.25 -19.46 -19.50
CA ASP A 484 -3.14 -20.04 -20.51
C ASP A 484 -3.92 -18.97 -21.32
N GLY A 485 -3.76 -17.69 -20.99
CA GLY A 485 -4.47 -16.57 -21.58
C GLY A 485 -5.80 -16.22 -20.91
N GLN A 486 -6.23 -16.94 -19.86
CA GLN A 486 -7.47 -16.60 -19.17
C GLN A 486 -7.33 -15.29 -18.40
N GLU A 487 -8.29 -14.37 -18.60
CA GLU A 487 -8.34 -13.08 -17.92
C GLU A 487 -9.22 -13.11 -16.67
N TYR A 488 -8.80 -12.39 -15.63
CA TYR A 488 -9.49 -12.25 -14.35
C TYR A 488 -9.52 -10.77 -13.93
N ASP A 489 -10.72 -10.21 -13.80
CA ASP A 489 -10.95 -8.82 -13.38
C ASP A 489 -11.40 -8.75 -11.91
N ASN A 490 -10.90 -7.77 -11.16
CA ASN A 490 -11.24 -7.59 -9.74
C ASN A 490 -12.57 -6.83 -9.56
N ILE A 491 -13.68 -7.46 -9.93
CA ILE A 491 -15.02 -6.86 -9.90
C ILE A 491 -15.71 -6.88 -8.52
N THR A 492 -15.11 -7.46 -7.48
CA THR A 492 -15.74 -7.63 -6.15
C THR A 492 -16.12 -6.30 -5.48
N GLY A 493 -15.36 -5.23 -5.72
CA GLY A 493 -15.74 -3.88 -5.30
C GLY A 493 -16.94 -3.33 -6.07
N CYS A 494 -17.03 -3.65 -7.37
CA CYS A 494 -18.01 -3.13 -8.32
C CYS A 494 -19.41 -3.74 -8.14
N VAL A 495 -19.51 -5.05 -7.89
CA VAL A 495 -20.80 -5.79 -7.79
C VAL A 495 -21.72 -5.33 -6.65
N LYS A 496 -21.20 -4.53 -5.71
CA LYS A 496 -22.00 -3.84 -4.68
C LYS A 496 -23.01 -2.84 -5.26
N CYS A 497 -22.71 -2.29 -6.44
CA CYS A 497 -23.55 -1.30 -7.13
C CYS A 497 -23.89 -1.71 -8.57
N HIS A 498 -22.99 -2.42 -9.25
CA HIS A 498 -23.15 -2.89 -10.64
C HIS A 498 -23.59 -4.35 -10.65
N THR A 499 -24.90 -4.59 -10.63
CA THR A 499 -25.45 -5.95 -10.59
C THR A 499 -25.28 -6.68 -11.92
N GLY A 500 -24.86 -7.95 -11.90
CA GLY A 500 -24.86 -8.83 -13.07
C GLY A 500 -23.57 -8.81 -13.92
N ILE A 501 -22.55 -8.04 -13.53
CA ILE A 501 -21.25 -8.06 -14.22
C ILE A 501 -20.37 -9.23 -13.74
N THR A 502 -19.54 -9.73 -14.65
CA THR A 502 -18.55 -10.79 -14.45
C THR A 502 -17.12 -10.33 -14.78
N LYS A 503 -16.99 -9.31 -15.63
CA LYS A 503 -15.75 -8.64 -16.06
C LYS A 503 -15.99 -7.14 -16.30
N PHE A 504 -14.95 -6.34 -16.49
CA PHE A 504 -15.13 -4.90 -16.76
C PHE A 504 -15.86 -4.63 -18.08
N ASP A 505 -15.65 -5.48 -19.08
CA ASP A 505 -16.29 -5.37 -20.40
C ASP A 505 -17.82 -5.52 -20.37
N ASP A 506 -18.40 -6.01 -19.28
CA ASP A 506 -19.86 -6.09 -19.13
C ASP A 506 -20.49 -4.71 -18.78
N ILE A 507 -19.66 -3.72 -18.46
CA ILE A 507 -20.09 -2.33 -18.19
C ILE A 507 -20.13 -1.56 -19.51
N ILE A 508 -21.23 -1.69 -20.25
CA ILE A 508 -21.49 -0.95 -21.49
C ILE A 508 -21.66 0.55 -21.20
N ALA A 509 -21.13 1.40 -22.08
CA ALA A 509 -21.33 2.84 -22.01
C ALA A 509 -22.78 3.24 -22.24
N SER A 510 -23.12 4.47 -21.82
CA SER A 510 -24.46 5.02 -22.05
C SER A 510 -24.63 5.60 -23.47
N TYR A 511 -23.52 5.87 -24.15
CA TYR A 511 -23.44 6.51 -25.46
C TYR A 511 -22.14 6.11 -26.13
N ASP A 512 -22.13 6.18 -27.46
CA ASP A 512 -20.94 6.35 -28.29
C ASP A 512 -20.30 7.69 -27.88
N TYR A 513 -19.23 7.63 -27.10
CA TYR A 513 -18.55 8.79 -26.53
C TYR A 513 -17.41 9.28 -27.41
N ASP A 514 -16.79 8.38 -28.16
CA ASP A 514 -15.65 8.69 -29.02
C ASP A 514 -16.07 9.07 -30.46
N MET A 515 -17.32 8.77 -30.83
CA MET A 515 -17.95 8.96 -32.15
C MET A 515 -17.36 8.04 -33.24
N ASP A 516 -17.24 6.73 -32.98
CA ASP A 516 -16.90 5.71 -34.00
C ASP A 516 -18.11 5.07 -34.70
N GLY A 517 -19.32 5.32 -34.18
CA GLY A 517 -20.58 4.77 -34.69
C GLY A 517 -21.09 3.53 -33.94
N THR A 518 -20.39 3.08 -32.90
CA THR A 518 -20.78 1.95 -32.05
C THR A 518 -20.88 2.35 -30.57
N VAL A 519 -21.64 1.58 -29.78
CA VAL A 519 -21.68 1.76 -28.32
C VAL A 519 -20.99 0.55 -27.69
N GLU A 520 -19.87 0.81 -27.04
CA GLU A 520 -18.94 -0.20 -26.55
C GLU A 520 -18.91 -0.30 -25.01
N PRO A 521 -18.20 -1.29 -24.44
CA PRO A 521 -17.78 -1.24 -23.05
C PRO A 521 -17.10 0.09 -22.68
N PHE A 522 -17.46 0.68 -21.54
CA PHE A 522 -17.05 2.03 -21.14
C PHE A 522 -15.54 2.30 -21.21
N MET A 523 -14.71 1.31 -20.86
CA MET A 523 -13.26 1.48 -20.89
C MET A 523 -12.68 1.50 -22.31
N LYS A 524 -13.38 0.95 -23.31
CA LYS A 524 -12.97 1.04 -24.72
C LYS A 524 -13.33 2.38 -25.35
N GLU A 525 -14.52 2.90 -25.06
CA GLU A 525 -14.94 4.26 -25.41
C GLU A 525 -13.93 5.32 -24.93
N VAL A 526 -13.39 5.15 -23.72
CA VAL A 526 -12.33 6.01 -23.20
C VAL A 526 -10.99 5.78 -23.92
N ASP A 527 -10.64 4.56 -24.30
CA ASP A 527 -9.45 4.29 -25.12
C ASP A 527 -9.57 4.92 -26.51
N GLY A 528 -10.72 4.81 -27.17
CA GLY A 528 -11.02 5.45 -28.45
C GLY A 528 -10.91 6.98 -28.36
N LEU A 529 -11.40 7.59 -27.27
CA LEU A 529 -11.16 9.02 -26.99
C LEU A 529 -9.67 9.36 -26.75
N ILE A 530 -8.90 8.48 -26.10
CA ILE A 530 -7.45 8.66 -25.92
C ILE A 530 -6.72 8.56 -27.26
N GLU A 531 -7.10 7.62 -28.12
CA GLU A 531 -6.53 7.42 -29.46
C GLU A 531 -6.89 8.58 -30.40
N LYS A 532 -8.16 9.01 -30.45
CA LYS A 532 -8.59 10.18 -31.22
C LYS A 532 -7.89 11.46 -30.76
N LEU A 533 -7.62 11.61 -29.46
CA LEU A 533 -6.79 12.71 -28.95
C LEU A 533 -5.30 12.56 -29.35
N ALA A 534 -4.75 11.35 -29.35
CA ALA A 534 -3.39 11.10 -29.83
C ALA A 534 -3.26 11.45 -31.33
N MET A 535 -4.19 11.00 -32.17
CA MET A 535 -4.25 11.30 -33.60
C MET A 535 -4.47 12.78 -33.91
N ALA A 536 -5.12 13.53 -33.02
CA ALA A 536 -5.28 14.98 -33.16
C ALA A 536 -4.01 15.76 -32.77
N LEU A 537 -3.12 15.17 -31.97
CA LEU A 537 -1.82 15.71 -31.61
C LEU A 537 -0.75 15.32 -32.65
N PRO A 538 0.34 16.10 -32.80
CA PRO A 538 1.49 15.71 -33.62
C PRO A 538 2.16 14.39 -33.16
N PRO A 539 2.55 13.48 -34.08
CA PRO A 539 2.30 13.51 -35.53
C PRO A 539 0.83 13.20 -35.84
N LYS A 540 0.14 14.15 -36.50
CA LYS A 540 -1.31 14.06 -36.74
C LYS A 540 -1.66 12.84 -37.59
N GLY A 541 -2.75 12.17 -37.23
CA GLY A 541 -3.24 10.95 -37.87
C GLY A 541 -2.53 9.66 -37.43
N GLN A 542 -1.71 9.69 -36.38
CA GLN A 542 -1.06 8.51 -35.81
C GLN A 542 -1.53 8.25 -34.38
N PRO A 543 -1.63 6.99 -33.90
CA PRO A 543 -1.99 6.66 -32.52
C PRO A 543 -0.83 6.88 -31.52
N THR A 544 0.05 7.85 -31.80
CA THR A 544 1.24 8.16 -30.99
C THR A 544 1.46 9.66 -30.94
N VAL A 545 2.08 10.16 -29.87
CA VAL A 545 2.28 11.60 -29.65
C VAL A 545 3.77 11.92 -29.53
N ASP A 546 4.26 12.80 -30.40
CA ASP A 546 5.63 13.34 -30.37
C ASP A 546 5.65 14.77 -29.80
N TRP A 547 6.16 14.88 -28.57
CA TRP A 547 6.34 16.17 -27.90
C TRP A 547 7.34 17.10 -28.60
N GLN A 548 8.28 16.57 -29.40
CA GLN A 548 9.24 17.39 -30.14
C GLN A 548 8.53 18.14 -31.27
N GLN A 549 7.56 17.50 -31.95
CA GLN A 549 6.73 18.15 -32.94
C GLN A 549 5.77 19.17 -32.30
N ILE A 550 5.11 18.83 -31.18
CA ILE A 550 4.29 19.80 -30.42
C ILE A 550 5.11 21.04 -30.02
N ARG A 551 6.40 20.88 -29.72
CA ARG A 551 7.27 21.99 -29.32
C ARG A 551 7.56 23.00 -30.43
N ILE A 552 7.57 22.56 -31.70
CA ILE A 552 7.89 23.40 -32.86
C ILE A 552 6.64 23.82 -33.68
N ASP A 553 5.47 23.24 -33.38
CA ASP A 553 4.20 23.60 -34.01
C ASP A 553 3.81 25.06 -33.68
N PRO A 554 3.37 25.88 -34.65
CA PRO A 554 2.90 27.24 -34.40
C PRO A 554 1.79 27.38 -33.33
N ASP A 555 1.00 26.32 -33.13
CA ASP A 555 -0.09 26.24 -32.14
C ASP A 555 0.34 25.51 -30.84
N SER A 556 1.66 25.44 -30.57
CA SER A 556 2.24 24.72 -29.43
C SER A 556 1.56 25.01 -28.09
N VAL A 557 1.08 26.24 -27.85
CA VAL A 557 0.39 26.60 -26.60
C VAL A 557 -0.90 25.79 -26.40
N ARG A 558 -1.75 25.71 -27.43
CA ARG A 558 -3.03 25.00 -27.37
C ARG A 558 -2.81 23.48 -27.39
N LEU A 559 -1.85 23.02 -28.19
CA LEU A 559 -1.45 21.60 -28.24
C LEU A 559 -0.86 21.12 -26.90
N LYS A 560 -0.09 21.94 -26.18
CA LYS A 560 0.39 21.62 -24.81
C LYS A 560 -0.74 21.43 -23.80
N GLN A 561 -1.84 22.18 -23.93
CA GLN A 561 -3.01 22.04 -23.05
C GLN A 561 -3.73 20.70 -23.30
N ALA A 562 -3.92 20.32 -24.56
CA ALA A 562 -4.47 19.03 -24.93
C ALA A 562 -3.54 17.86 -24.56
N TYR A 563 -2.23 18.02 -24.79
CA TYR A 563 -1.22 17.02 -24.42
C TYR A 563 -1.08 16.84 -22.91
N TRP A 564 -1.34 17.88 -22.10
CA TRP A 564 -1.48 17.73 -20.64
C TRP A 564 -2.61 16.75 -20.32
N ASN A 565 -3.80 16.92 -20.90
CA ASN A 565 -4.94 16.06 -20.64
C ASN A 565 -4.73 14.62 -21.13
N TYR A 566 -4.10 14.44 -22.30
CA TYR A 566 -3.64 13.12 -22.77
C TYR A 566 -2.72 12.46 -21.73
N ARG A 567 -1.66 13.15 -21.29
CA ARG A 567 -0.71 12.63 -20.28
C ARG A 567 -1.33 12.45 -18.89
N TYR A 568 -2.39 13.21 -18.58
CA TYR A 568 -3.16 13.14 -17.33
C TYR A 568 -4.00 11.86 -17.29
N VAL A 569 -4.78 11.56 -18.34
CA VAL A 569 -5.63 10.35 -18.39
C VAL A 569 -4.78 9.09 -18.57
N VAL A 570 -3.77 9.12 -19.44
CA VAL A 570 -2.83 7.99 -19.60
C VAL A 570 -2.01 7.75 -18.32
N GLY A 571 -1.63 8.82 -17.62
CA GLY A 571 -0.86 8.74 -16.37
C GLY A 571 -1.68 8.38 -15.11
N ASP A 572 -3.00 8.33 -15.24
CA ASP A 572 -3.94 7.81 -14.25
C ASP A 572 -4.14 6.29 -14.39
N GLY A 573 -4.22 5.80 -15.64
CA GLY A 573 -4.24 4.37 -15.95
C GLY A 573 -5.56 3.65 -15.64
N SER A 574 -6.60 4.32 -15.14
CA SER A 574 -7.90 3.70 -14.86
C SER A 574 -8.81 3.57 -16.08
N ARG A 575 -8.39 4.07 -17.25
CA ARG A 575 -9.22 4.18 -18.48
C ARG A 575 -10.58 4.83 -18.17
N GLY A 576 -10.51 5.94 -17.41
CA GLY A 576 -11.67 6.73 -16.99
C GLY A 576 -12.41 6.23 -15.76
N VAL A 577 -12.20 4.99 -15.29
CA VAL A 577 -12.97 4.39 -14.19
C VAL A 577 -12.87 5.18 -12.89
N HIS A 578 -11.76 5.86 -12.58
CA HIS A 578 -11.69 6.70 -11.38
C HIS A 578 -12.70 7.86 -11.39
N ASN A 579 -13.04 8.42 -12.57
CA ASN A 579 -14.07 9.46 -12.69
C ASN A 579 -14.66 9.54 -14.12
N PRO A 580 -15.60 8.66 -14.48
CA PRO A 580 -16.10 8.50 -15.86
C PRO A 580 -16.50 9.79 -16.58
N LYS A 581 -17.47 10.55 -16.02
CA LYS A 581 -17.99 11.78 -16.62
C LYS A 581 -16.91 12.85 -16.80
N TYR A 582 -15.99 12.97 -15.85
CA TYR A 582 -14.91 13.95 -15.90
C TYR A 582 -13.92 13.63 -17.01
N VAL A 583 -13.45 12.38 -17.09
CA VAL A 583 -12.46 11.95 -18.08
C VAL A 583 -13.02 12.02 -19.49
N VAL A 584 -14.24 11.51 -19.73
CA VAL A 584 -14.91 11.61 -21.03
C VAL A 584 -15.01 13.06 -21.48
N ARG A 585 -15.55 13.96 -20.66
CA ARG A 585 -15.70 15.37 -21.04
C ARG A 585 -14.36 16.08 -21.19
N LEU A 586 -13.35 15.75 -20.38
CA LEU A 586 -12.00 16.32 -20.49
C LEU A 586 -11.34 15.96 -21.83
N LEU A 587 -11.46 14.70 -22.27
CA LEU A 587 -10.92 14.24 -23.56
C LEU A 587 -11.67 14.87 -24.74
N GLN A 588 -13.01 14.78 -24.76
CA GLN A 588 -13.85 15.39 -25.80
C GLN A 588 -13.59 16.89 -25.94
N LEU A 589 -13.47 17.61 -24.82
CA LEU A 589 -13.13 19.04 -24.83
C LEU A 589 -11.72 19.28 -25.38
N SER A 590 -10.74 18.43 -25.05
CA SER A 590 -9.38 18.53 -25.58
C SER A 590 -9.35 18.36 -27.09
N ILE A 591 -10.04 17.34 -27.62
CA ILE A 591 -10.16 17.08 -29.05
C ILE A 591 -10.87 18.26 -29.73
N GLY A 592 -12.03 18.68 -29.23
CA GLY A 592 -12.81 19.76 -29.85
C GLY A 592 -12.06 21.10 -29.87
N LYS A 593 -11.35 21.47 -28.80
CA LYS A 593 -10.58 22.73 -28.76
C LYS A 593 -9.38 22.74 -29.72
N ILE A 594 -8.82 21.59 -30.13
CA ILE A 594 -7.69 21.52 -31.10
C ILE A 594 -8.10 21.17 -32.54
N THR A 595 -9.24 20.51 -32.74
CA THR A 595 -9.71 20.07 -34.07
C THR A 595 -10.90 20.86 -34.61
N GLY A 596 -11.71 21.46 -33.74
CA GLY A 596 -13.02 22.01 -34.10
C GLY A 596 -14.16 20.97 -34.15
N VAL A 597 -13.90 19.70 -33.84
CA VAL A 597 -14.96 18.67 -33.75
C VAL A 597 -15.88 18.96 -32.56
N GLU A 598 -17.17 19.07 -32.82
CA GLU A 598 -18.18 19.21 -31.78
C GLU A 598 -18.62 17.82 -31.29
N PHE A 599 -18.47 17.60 -29.99
CA PHE A 599 -19.00 16.42 -29.30
C PHE A 599 -20.37 16.76 -28.70
N PRO A 600 -21.35 15.83 -28.73
CA PRO A 600 -22.62 16.02 -28.03
C PRO A 600 -22.39 16.31 -26.54
N THR A 601 -23.06 17.31 -25.99
CA THR A 601 -23.07 17.54 -24.55
C THR A 601 -24.06 16.56 -23.90
N TYR A 602 -23.56 15.39 -23.51
CA TYR A 602 -24.32 14.28 -22.88
C TYR A 602 -24.89 14.60 -21.46
N ASP A 603 -25.11 15.87 -21.13
CA ASP A 603 -25.88 16.31 -19.96
C ASP A 603 -27.38 16.03 -20.12
N VAL A 604 -27.83 15.76 -21.36
CA VAL A 604 -29.17 15.26 -21.67
C VAL A 604 -29.15 13.73 -21.82
N PRO A 605 -29.92 13.00 -20.99
CA PRO A 605 -30.21 11.58 -21.19
C PRO A 605 -30.71 11.24 -22.61
N ILE A 606 -30.48 10.04 -23.16
CA ILE A 606 -31.16 9.60 -24.41
C ILE A 606 -32.50 8.91 -24.20
N LYS A 607 -32.82 8.51 -22.96
CA LYS A 607 -34.08 7.85 -22.61
C LYS A 607 -34.69 8.47 -21.35
N PHE A 608 -36.00 8.33 -21.21
CA PHE A 608 -36.65 8.52 -19.93
C PHE A 608 -36.25 7.38 -18.98
N GLU A 609 -35.93 7.70 -17.73
CA GLU A 609 -35.57 6.70 -16.72
C GLU A 609 -35.99 7.15 -15.32
N LEU A 610 -36.47 6.22 -14.50
CA LEU A 610 -36.80 6.45 -13.09
C LEU A 610 -35.85 5.62 -12.23
N TYR A 611 -35.05 6.27 -11.38
CA TYR A 611 -34.05 5.59 -10.55
C TYR A 611 -34.65 5.04 -9.25
N GLN A 612 -33.93 4.12 -8.62
CA GLN A 612 -34.27 3.66 -7.27
C GLN A 612 -34.03 4.79 -6.27
N ASN A 613 -34.98 5.04 -5.36
CA ASN A 613 -34.85 6.07 -4.35
C ASN A 613 -33.72 5.71 -3.35
N TYR A 614 -33.04 6.72 -2.82
CA TYR A 614 -31.94 6.53 -1.87
C TYR A 614 -32.00 7.53 -0.69
N PRO A 615 -31.84 7.08 0.57
CA PRO A 615 -31.76 5.68 0.99
C PRO A 615 -33.06 4.89 0.74
N ASN A 616 -32.98 3.56 0.76
CA ASN A 616 -34.14 2.65 0.73
C ASN A 616 -33.74 1.28 1.34
N PRO A 617 -34.29 0.86 2.49
CA PRO A 617 -35.31 1.56 3.28
C PRO A 617 -34.86 2.94 3.80
N PHE A 618 -35.81 3.81 4.14
CA PHE A 618 -35.55 5.20 4.54
C PHE A 618 -36.31 5.61 5.80
N ASN A 619 -35.81 6.62 6.52
CA ASN A 619 -36.44 7.16 7.73
C ASN A 619 -36.06 8.65 7.95
N PRO A 620 -37.01 9.60 7.95
CA PRO A 620 -38.25 9.62 7.18
C PRO A 620 -38.05 10.23 5.78
N THR A 621 -36.82 10.60 5.40
CA THR A 621 -36.50 11.29 4.13
C THR A 621 -35.75 10.39 3.14
N THR A 622 -36.03 10.57 1.85
CA THR A 622 -35.35 9.89 0.74
C THR A 622 -35.32 10.78 -0.50
N LYS A 623 -34.37 10.55 -1.40
CA LYS A 623 -34.28 11.23 -2.70
C LYS A 623 -34.72 10.31 -3.82
N ILE A 624 -35.60 10.80 -4.68
CA ILE A 624 -36.04 10.13 -5.91
C ILE A 624 -35.43 10.86 -7.10
N ALA A 625 -34.67 10.17 -7.94
CA ALA A 625 -34.08 10.74 -9.15
C ALA A 625 -34.72 10.17 -10.42
N PHE A 626 -34.75 10.97 -11.49
CA PHE A 626 -35.20 10.56 -12.81
C PHE A 626 -34.50 11.35 -13.93
N ALA A 627 -34.52 10.79 -15.13
CA ALA A 627 -33.86 11.28 -16.33
C ALA A 627 -34.88 11.64 -17.41
N LEU A 628 -34.72 12.80 -18.06
CA LEU A 628 -35.56 13.28 -19.16
C LEU A 628 -34.70 13.55 -20.40
N PRO A 629 -34.99 12.94 -21.57
CA PRO A 629 -34.19 13.10 -22.78
C PRO A 629 -34.56 14.32 -23.64
N LYS A 630 -35.64 15.00 -23.27
CA LYS A 630 -36.15 16.23 -23.86
C LYS A 630 -36.96 16.97 -22.79
N ASP A 631 -37.26 18.23 -23.05
CA ASP A 631 -38.24 18.97 -22.26
C ASP A 631 -39.60 18.26 -22.34
N ALA A 632 -40.18 17.92 -21.19
CA ALA A 632 -41.35 17.06 -21.11
C ALA A 632 -42.30 17.50 -19.99
N LYS A 633 -43.59 17.15 -20.11
CA LYS A 633 -44.54 17.32 -19.00
C LYS A 633 -44.40 16.15 -18.05
N VAL A 634 -43.89 16.41 -16.85
CA VAL A 634 -43.58 15.41 -15.84
C VAL A 634 -44.58 15.41 -14.70
N LYS A 635 -44.99 14.21 -14.29
CA LYS A 635 -45.72 13.97 -13.06
C LYS A 635 -45.04 12.88 -12.23
N LEU A 636 -44.69 13.19 -10.99
CA LEU A 636 -44.14 12.23 -10.03
C LEU A 636 -45.10 12.09 -8.85
N GLU A 637 -45.73 10.93 -8.73
CA GLU A 637 -46.77 10.62 -7.74
C GLU A 637 -46.32 9.49 -6.80
N VAL A 638 -46.75 9.53 -5.53
CA VAL A 638 -46.51 8.49 -4.52
C VAL A 638 -47.82 7.82 -4.12
N PHE A 639 -47.79 6.50 -3.98
CA PHE A 639 -48.93 5.63 -3.66
C PHE A 639 -48.62 4.74 -2.46
N ASN A 640 -49.63 4.42 -1.65
CA ASN A 640 -49.53 3.42 -0.61
C ASN A 640 -49.69 1.99 -1.19
N ALA A 641 -49.62 0.97 -0.31
CA ALA A 641 -49.77 -0.44 -0.69
C ALA A 641 -51.16 -0.81 -1.24
N LEU A 642 -52.19 0.02 -1.05
CA LEU A 642 -53.54 -0.16 -1.60
C LEU A 642 -53.70 0.49 -2.99
N GLY A 643 -52.67 1.18 -3.50
CA GLY A 643 -52.72 1.92 -4.76
C GLY A 643 -53.35 3.31 -4.64
N GLU A 644 -53.62 3.80 -3.42
CA GLU A 644 -54.14 5.14 -3.19
C GLU A 644 -53.00 6.16 -3.27
N ARG A 645 -53.21 7.27 -3.99
CA ARG A 645 -52.21 8.33 -4.13
C ARG A 645 -52.11 9.15 -2.84
N VAL A 646 -50.97 9.07 -2.17
CA VAL A 646 -50.69 9.78 -0.90
C VAL A 646 -49.88 11.06 -1.07
N SER A 647 -49.20 11.26 -2.21
CA SER A 647 -48.49 12.51 -2.50
C SER A 647 -48.30 12.75 -4.00
N VAL A 648 -48.09 14.02 -4.36
CA VAL A 648 -47.61 14.45 -5.69
C VAL A 648 -46.36 15.30 -5.42
N LEU A 649 -45.22 14.86 -5.95
CA LEU A 649 -43.92 15.48 -5.72
C LEU A 649 -43.52 16.44 -6.85
N VAL A 650 -44.01 16.17 -8.07
CA VAL A 650 -43.85 17.00 -9.26
C VAL A 650 -45.13 16.90 -10.10
N ASP A 651 -45.62 18.03 -10.61
CA ASP A 651 -46.63 18.11 -11.67
C ASP A 651 -46.36 19.39 -12.48
N GLY A 652 -45.66 19.28 -13.62
CA GLY A 652 -45.24 20.45 -14.40
C GLY A 652 -44.29 20.12 -15.56
N TYR A 653 -43.93 21.13 -16.34
CA TYR A 653 -42.91 21.00 -17.38
C TYR A 653 -41.50 21.10 -16.78
N LEU A 654 -40.63 20.15 -17.11
CA LEU A 654 -39.23 20.14 -16.73
C LEU A 654 -38.34 20.06 -17.98
N ARG A 655 -37.16 20.68 -17.89
CA ARG A 655 -36.15 20.64 -18.97
C ARG A 655 -35.48 19.28 -19.07
N ALA A 656 -34.96 18.97 -20.25
CA ALA A 656 -34.08 17.82 -20.47
C ALA A 656 -32.91 17.79 -19.45
N GLY A 657 -32.54 16.60 -18.98
CA GLY A 657 -31.52 16.41 -17.93
C GLY A 657 -31.92 15.42 -16.83
N VAL A 658 -31.11 15.33 -15.78
CA VAL A 658 -31.37 14.50 -14.59
C VAL A 658 -31.89 15.37 -13.46
N HIS A 659 -33.04 14.98 -12.91
CA HIS A 659 -33.73 15.67 -11.81
C HIS A 659 -33.67 14.81 -10.54
N THR A 660 -33.67 15.46 -9.38
CA THR A 660 -33.73 14.80 -8.07
C THR A 660 -34.70 15.54 -7.16
N VAL A 661 -35.61 14.81 -6.54
CA VAL A 661 -36.70 15.34 -5.71
C VAL A 661 -36.64 14.70 -4.34
N ASP A 662 -36.70 15.52 -3.30
CA ASP A 662 -36.79 15.08 -1.91
C ASP A 662 -38.21 14.64 -1.56
N PHE A 663 -38.34 13.48 -0.93
CA PHE A 663 -39.57 13.01 -0.32
C PHE A 663 -39.39 12.91 1.20
N ASN A 664 -40.19 13.68 1.94
CA ASN A 664 -40.27 13.60 3.40
C ASN A 664 -41.57 12.90 3.79
N ALA A 665 -41.43 11.74 4.42
CA ALA A 665 -42.54 10.86 4.77
C ALA A 665 -42.88 10.87 6.27
N SER A 666 -42.49 11.91 7.01
CA SER A 666 -42.74 12.03 8.46
C SER A 666 -44.21 11.83 8.85
N GLY A 667 -45.14 12.29 8.02
CA GLY A 667 -46.59 12.12 8.19
C GLY A 667 -47.17 10.76 7.79
N PHE A 668 -46.39 9.83 7.24
CA PHE A 668 -46.85 8.52 6.77
C PHE A 668 -46.47 7.39 7.74
N ALA A 669 -47.11 6.23 7.61
CA ALA A 669 -46.85 5.05 8.47
C ALA A 669 -45.73 4.17 7.88
N SER A 670 -44.97 3.47 8.72
CA SER A 670 -43.96 2.51 8.25
C SER A 670 -44.58 1.45 7.34
N GLY A 671 -43.94 1.12 6.22
CA GLY A 671 -44.49 0.19 5.25
C GLY A 671 -43.95 0.35 3.84
N VAL A 672 -44.62 -0.32 2.90
CA VAL A 672 -44.28 -0.29 1.47
C VAL A 672 -45.07 0.79 0.75
N TYR A 673 -44.36 1.60 -0.02
CA TYR A 673 -44.91 2.63 -0.90
C TYR A 673 -44.40 2.42 -2.32
N PHE A 674 -45.12 2.97 -3.28
CA PHE A 674 -44.73 3.00 -4.69
C PHE A 674 -44.64 4.45 -5.15
N TYR A 675 -43.73 4.74 -6.08
CA TYR A 675 -43.68 6.03 -6.74
C TYR A 675 -43.64 5.83 -8.25
N ARG A 676 -44.41 6.65 -8.96
CA ARG A 676 -44.63 6.56 -10.40
C ARG A 676 -44.24 7.87 -11.07
N LEU A 677 -43.39 7.77 -12.09
CA LEU A 677 -43.10 8.84 -13.03
C LEU A 677 -43.97 8.66 -14.27
N THR A 678 -44.61 9.74 -14.70
CA THR A 678 -45.21 9.89 -16.03
C THR A 678 -44.51 11.07 -16.71
N ALA A 679 -44.00 10.86 -17.93
CA ALA A 679 -43.35 11.90 -18.72
C ALA A 679 -43.64 11.65 -20.21
N ASP A 680 -44.48 12.50 -20.81
CA ASP A 680 -45.12 12.23 -22.10
C ASP A 680 -45.74 10.81 -22.11
N ASP A 681 -45.35 9.94 -23.06
CA ASP A 681 -45.81 8.54 -23.16
C ASP A 681 -45.09 7.57 -22.20
N PHE A 682 -44.02 8.00 -21.53
CA PHE A 682 -43.27 7.14 -20.62
C PHE A 682 -43.94 7.04 -19.24
N VAL A 683 -44.16 5.81 -18.78
CA VAL A 683 -44.64 5.52 -17.42
C VAL A 683 -43.75 4.46 -16.78
N ALA A 684 -43.17 4.78 -15.62
CA ALA A 684 -42.39 3.84 -14.81
C ALA A 684 -42.79 3.92 -13.33
N THR A 685 -42.81 2.78 -12.64
CA THR A 685 -43.14 2.68 -11.21
C THR A 685 -42.06 1.91 -10.47
N LYS A 686 -41.69 2.36 -9.27
CA LYS A 686 -40.71 1.71 -8.38
C LYS A 686 -41.22 1.64 -6.94
N LYS A 687 -40.64 0.72 -6.16
CA LYS A 687 -41.03 0.40 -4.78
C LYS A 687 -40.03 1.01 -3.79
N MET A 688 -40.54 1.60 -2.70
CA MET A 688 -39.76 2.09 -1.56
C MET A 688 -40.31 1.60 -0.23
N VAL A 689 -39.45 1.53 0.79
CA VAL A 689 -39.80 1.05 2.13
C VAL A 689 -39.50 2.13 3.17
N LEU A 690 -40.54 2.61 3.84
CA LEU A 690 -40.42 3.55 4.96
C LEU A 690 -40.27 2.75 6.27
N LEU A 691 -39.20 3.03 7.01
CA LEU A 691 -39.02 2.63 8.40
C LEU A 691 -39.20 3.87 9.29
N LYS A 692 -39.69 3.67 10.51
CA LYS A 692 -39.67 4.66 11.59
C LYS A 692 -38.91 4.07 12.76
#